data_AF-A0A3C1DRH6-F1
#
_entry.id   AF-A0A3C1DRH6-F1
#
_cell.length_a   1.000
_cell.length_b   1.000
_cell.length_c   1.000
_cell.angle_alpha   90.00
_cell.angle_beta   90.00
_cell.angle_gamma   90.00
#
_symmetry.space_group_name_H-M   'P 1'
#
loop_
_entity.id
_entity.type
_entity.pdbx_description
1 polymer ?
#
loop_
_entity_poly.entity_id
_entity_poly.type
_entity_poly.pdbx_seq_one_letter_code
_entity_poly.pdbx_strand_id
1 'polypeptide(L)'
;MTEPTPVAAETPMVPAGTDSPLPRHRDVVSDVVNDLVNDDDWDGDDSFLADGPQQPESVDEHLDLSVAAVVVAHDGLKWLPIVVAAIRGQERPVQRLIVVDTGSRDGGPDLLARELPATDVVTMPRTTSFADAVTAGVARAGAHDFLWLLHDDSAPRTDALLHLVDAAVRSGAAVIGPKVLGWSDRTHLLEIGVSIGLGGRRETGLERGERDQGQHDRDADVLAVGSAGMLVRSEVWHGLDGFDAQFPLFREDVDFGWRANAAGYRVTIAPRAVVHHAEAATRGLRRADAVGGHPQRADRLHAMRIVLANCTTWQLPLVAVGLVLLCIVRTLTLLVGKDVKSAREEAQALRLLVTHPGLVRDARAARSAARIVPAAEVAPLIAPPWAPVRTAIDAVSALVGSSGAGTERPSVMVETGPGSDDAMEALVDGGPSVVGRLMRRRGSIVLVFLLTLSLLAGRGIIGAGRAQGGALLPAPGGFADLWSSFLAAWHPVSVGSSLPASPATALLAALSIAFAGSASAVVDALLILAVPMSFVSAHLSMRGVVRNPWVKIWASLSYALIPALTVSVRDGRVGTVVLAVLFPPLVRAAVHLIGKGAAPAGDRAPWATGLLLAAAGAFAPIVWVVAAVCAVVAGMTIIRDKATRLAMVIALAVPLVVWVPWSFTLLAHPQQFLLEAGVPAGGPPPVAF
;
A
#
# COMPACT_ATOMS: atom_id res chain seq x y z
N MET A 1 -27.45 57.85 25.85
CA MET A 1 -28.53 56.84 25.87
C MET A 1 -27.86 55.49 25.74
N THR A 2 -27.71 54.62 26.72
CA THR A 2 -28.11 54.54 28.14
C THR A 2 -27.15 53.48 28.69
N GLU A 3 -26.36 53.81 29.71
CA GLU A 3 -25.78 52.84 30.65
C GLU A 3 -26.93 52.19 31.46
N PRO A 4 -26.77 50.98 32.05
CA PRO A 4 -26.04 50.91 33.33
C PRO A 4 -25.21 49.63 33.60
N THR A 5 -24.29 49.80 34.55
CA THR A 5 -23.45 48.83 35.29
C THR A 5 -24.24 48.12 36.45
N PRO A 6 -23.61 47.47 37.45
CA PRO A 6 -23.57 46.00 37.65
C PRO A 6 -24.30 45.51 38.92
N VAL A 7 -24.43 44.18 39.14
CA VAL A 7 -24.92 43.60 40.42
C VAL A 7 -24.03 42.42 40.86
N ALA A 8 -23.89 42.31 42.18
CA ALA A 8 -22.86 41.64 42.96
C ALA A 8 -23.03 40.12 43.19
N ALA A 9 -21.87 39.52 43.54
CA ALA A 9 -21.55 38.38 44.40
C ALA A 9 -22.67 37.51 45.02
N GLU A 10 -22.44 36.18 44.98
CA GLU A 10 -22.65 35.31 46.14
C GLU A 10 -21.82 34.01 46.04
N THR A 11 -21.12 33.71 47.14
CA THR A 11 -20.24 32.56 47.37
C THR A 11 -21.02 31.48 48.12
N PRO A 12 -20.89 30.17 47.84
CA PRO A 12 -21.33 29.14 48.78
C PRO A 12 -20.14 28.62 49.61
N MET A 13 -20.18 29.09 50.85
CA MET A 13 -19.78 28.51 52.13
C MET A 13 -19.42 27.00 52.17
N VAL A 14 -18.24 26.74 52.71
CA VAL A 14 -17.74 25.48 53.28
C VAL A 14 -18.38 25.24 54.66
N PRO A 15 -18.69 23.99 55.08
CA PRO A 15 -18.72 23.64 56.49
C PRO A 15 -17.42 22.94 56.90
N ALA A 16 -16.71 23.58 57.84
CA ALA A 16 -15.74 22.94 58.75
C ALA A 16 -16.47 21.87 59.60
N GLY A 17 -15.89 20.79 60.11
CA GLY A 17 -14.52 20.32 60.25
C GLY A 17 -14.54 19.33 61.42
N THR A 18 -13.66 18.33 61.46
CA THR A 18 -13.23 17.67 62.71
C THR A 18 -11.86 17.02 62.51
N ASP A 19 -10.92 17.44 63.38
CA ASP A 19 -9.55 16.96 63.53
C ASP A 19 -9.43 15.48 63.92
N SER A 20 -8.43 14.81 63.33
CA SER A 20 -7.33 14.07 64.01
C SER A 20 -6.87 12.82 63.23
N PRO A 21 -5.58 12.45 63.36
CA PRO A 21 -4.81 11.75 62.33
C PRO A 21 -4.79 10.22 62.52
N LEU A 22 -4.30 9.49 61.50
CA LEU A 22 -3.61 8.17 61.49
C LEU A 22 -4.00 7.37 60.21
N PRO A 23 -3.27 6.31 59.81
CA PRO A 23 -1.82 6.07 59.81
C PRO A 23 -1.29 5.64 58.41
N ARG A 24 0.02 5.54 58.26
CA ARG A 24 0.69 4.88 57.14
C ARG A 24 0.34 3.38 57.15
N HIS A 25 -0.19 2.84 56.05
CA HIS A 25 -0.33 1.40 55.86
C HIS A 25 0.55 0.93 54.71
N ARG A 26 1.76 0.47 55.09
CA ARG A 26 2.32 -0.77 54.56
C ARG A 26 1.46 -1.93 55.08
N ASP A 27 1.48 -3.05 54.39
CA ASP A 27 0.94 -4.35 54.81
C ASP A 27 -0.60 -4.52 54.68
N VAL A 28 -1.07 -4.75 53.45
CA VAL A 28 -2.29 -5.54 53.16
C VAL A 28 -2.14 -6.22 51.78
N VAL A 29 -1.29 -7.26 51.68
CA VAL A 29 -1.27 -8.18 50.51
C VAL A 29 -1.12 -9.66 50.92
N SER A 30 -1.12 -10.02 52.21
CA SER A 30 -0.88 -11.42 52.61
C SER A 30 -2.13 -12.31 52.78
N ASP A 31 -3.35 -11.78 52.76
CA ASP A 31 -4.50 -12.52 53.33
C ASP A 31 -5.58 -12.93 52.32
N VAL A 32 -5.27 -13.02 51.02
CA VAL A 32 -6.24 -13.46 49.98
C VAL A 32 -5.83 -14.78 49.30
N VAL A 33 -4.72 -15.42 49.71
CA VAL A 33 -4.20 -16.63 49.04
C VAL A 33 -4.57 -17.94 49.76
N ASN A 34 -5.29 -17.94 50.89
CA ASN A 34 -5.39 -19.14 51.73
C ASN A 34 -6.78 -19.72 51.99
N ASP A 35 -7.74 -19.56 51.07
CA ASP A 35 -9.12 -20.06 51.28
C ASP A 35 -9.72 -20.86 50.10
N LEU A 36 -8.89 -21.49 49.27
CA LEU A 36 -9.36 -22.47 48.26
C LEU A 36 -8.52 -23.75 48.31
N VAL A 37 -8.58 -24.44 49.44
CA VAL A 37 -8.23 -25.87 49.54
C VAL A 37 -9.33 -26.52 50.37
N ASN A 38 -10.26 -27.17 49.68
CA ASN A 38 -11.02 -28.35 50.12
C ASN A 38 -12.06 -28.64 49.04
N ASP A 39 -11.75 -29.58 48.15
CA ASP A 39 -12.71 -30.59 47.74
C ASP A 39 -11.94 -31.76 47.12
N ASP A 40 -12.24 -32.94 47.67
CA ASP A 40 -11.67 -34.24 47.36
C ASP A 40 -12.03 -34.73 45.94
N ASP A 41 -11.27 -35.74 45.51
CA ASP A 41 -11.64 -36.81 44.57
C ASP A 41 -11.01 -36.73 43.16
N TRP A 42 -9.81 -37.30 43.00
CA TRP A 42 -9.43 -38.12 41.82
C TRP A 42 -8.11 -38.88 42.02
N ASP A 43 -8.17 -40.21 41.88
CA ASP A 43 -7.06 -41.16 41.88
C ASP A 43 -6.22 -41.09 40.58
N GLY A 44 -4.88 -41.17 40.66
CA GLY A 44 -4.06 -41.64 39.54
C GLY A 44 -2.62 -41.10 39.41
N ASP A 45 -1.66 -42.01 39.65
CA ASP A 45 -0.26 -42.07 39.21
C ASP A 45 0.80 -41.08 39.75
N ASP A 46 1.51 -41.56 40.77
CA ASP A 46 2.81 -41.12 41.25
C ASP A 46 3.92 -41.34 40.20
N SER A 47 4.17 -40.34 39.35
CA SER A 47 5.42 -40.28 38.55
C SER A 47 5.83 -38.88 38.08
N PHE A 48 5.62 -37.83 38.89
CA PHE A 48 5.99 -36.46 38.50
C PHE A 48 6.53 -35.55 39.62
N LEU A 49 7.24 -36.12 40.61
CA LEU A 49 7.96 -35.34 41.62
C LEU A 49 9.48 -35.42 41.42
N ALA A 50 9.96 -34.67 40.43
CA ALA A 50 11.36 -34.27 40.33
C ALA A 50 11.47 -32.88 39.70
N ASP A 51 10.84 -31.89 40.32
CA ASP A 51 11.30 -30.50 40.23
C ASP A 51 11.04 -29.84 41.59
N GLY A 52 12.12 -29.52 42.30
CA GLY A 52 12.05 -28.77 43.54
C GLY A 52 11.54 -27.34 43.27
N PRO A 53 11.11 -26.59 44.30
CA PRO A 53 10.68 -25.21 44.12
C PRO A 53 11.85 -24.40 43.52
N GLN A 54 11.66 -23.90 42.30
CA GLN A 54 12.55 -22.92 41.69
C GLN A 54 12.65 -21.73 42.64
N GLN A 55 13.86 -21.40 43.08
CA GLN A 55 14.14 -20.19 43.84
C GLN A 55 13.59 -18.99 43.05
N PRO A 56 13.02 -17.96 43.71
CA PRO A 56 12.62 -16.76 43.02
C PRO A 56 13.88 -16.09 42.44
N GLU A 57 14.06 -16.17 41.12
CA GLU A 57 15.08 -15.40 40.40
C GLU A 57 14.80 -13.90 40.61
N SER A 58 15.67 -13.27 41.41
CA SER A 58 16.05 -11.85 41.48
C SER A 58 15.09 -10.81 40.88
N VAL A 59 14.06 -10.47 41.65
CA VAL A 59 13.27 -9.23 41.45
C VAL A 59 14.15 -7.97 41.61
N ASP A 60 15.28 -8.08 42.31
CA ASP A 60 16.17 -6.95 42.63
C ASP A 60 17.00 -6.43 41.43
N GLU A 61 17.42 -7.28 40.49
CA GLU A 61 18.32 -6.87 39.38
C GLU A 61 17.63 -5.91 38.38
N HIS A 62 16.31 -6.01 38.27
CA HIS A 62 15.49 -5.16 37.38
C HIS A 62 15.38 -3.73 37.89
N LEU A 63 15.55 -3.49 39.20
CA LEU A 63 15.36 -2.18 39.81
C LEU A 63 16.59 -1.28 39.67
N ASP A 64 17.80 -1.85 39.64
CA ASP A 64 19.07 -1.13 39.62
C ASP A 64 19.46 -0.56 38.24
N LEU A 65 18.87 -1.07 37.15
CA LEU A 65 19.18 -0.62 35.79
C LEU A 65 18.57 0.76 35.49
N SER A 66 19.41 1.75 35.25
CA SER A 66 19.02 3.12 34.92
C SER A 66 18.62 3.26 33.44
N VAL A 67 17.49 3.93 33.19
CA VAL A 67 16.92 4.18 31.87
C VAL A 67 16.68 5.67 31.66
N ALA A 68 17.21 6.21 30.56
CA ALA A 68 16.86 7.54 30.08
C ALA A 68 15.92 7.45 28.87
N ALA A 69 14.74 8.07 28.96
CA ALA A 69 13.86 8.27 27.83
C ALA A 69 14.27 9.50 27.01
N VAL A 70 14.38 9.35 25.70
CA VAL A 70 14.67 10.42 24.75
C VAL A 70 13.52 10.50 23.75
N VAL A 71 12.78 11.60 23.78
CA VAL A 71 11.64 11.87 22.90
C VAL A 71 12.02 12.96 21.92
N VAL A 72 11.86 12.72 20.61
CA VAL A 72 12.04 13.77 19.60
C VAL A 72 10.69 14.33 19.19
N ALA A 73 10.54 15.66 19.31
CA ALA A 73 9.32 16.39 18.99
C ALA A 73 9.49 17.27 17.75
N HIS A 74 8.45 17.31 16.91
CA HIS A 74 8.38 18.15 15.72
C HIS A 74 6.93 18.45 15.34
N ASP A 75 6.38 19.61 15.68
CA ASP A 75 4.95 19.90 15.49
C ASP A 75 4.05 18.75 16.04
N GLY A 76 4.31 18.39 17.30
CA GLY A 76 3.73 17.23 17.98
C GLY A 76 2.58 17.53 18.93
N LEU A 77 2.10 18.78 19.04
CA LEU A 77 1.18 19.23 20.10
C LEU A 77 -0.05 18.33 20.27
N LYS A 78 -0.54 17.74 19.18
CA LYS A 78 -1.69 16.82 19.21
C LYS A 78 -1.45 15.56 20.03
N TRP A 79 -0.22 15.03 20.05
CA TRP A 79 0.12 13.73 20.62
C TRP A 79 1.03 13.84 21.84
N LEU A 80 1.96 14.81 21.82
CA LEU A 80 2.99 15.02 22.82
C LEU A 80 2.49 15.04 24.28
N PRO A 81 1.35 15.68 24.63
CA PRO A 81 0.85 15.65 26.01
C PRO A 81 0.53 14.24 26.49
N ILE A 82 -0.06 13.41 25.62
CA ILE A 82 -0.42 12.03 25.91
C ILE A 82 0.85 11.18 26.05
N VAL A 83 1.84 11.40 25.17
CA VAL A 83 3.13 10.69 25.23
C VAL A 83 3.89 11.01 26.51
N VAL A 84 4.01 12.29 26.89
CA VAL A 84 4.68 12.70 28.13
C VAL A 84 3.96 12.12 29.36
N ALA A 85 2.63 12.16 29.39
CA ALA A 85 1.85 11.55 30.46
C ALA A 85 2.05 10.02 30.53
N ALA A 86 2.08 9.34 29.38
CA ALA A 86 2.29 7.90 29.29
C ALA A 86 3.68 7.48 29.78
N ILE A 87 4.73 8.25 29.48
CA ILE A 87 6.10 7.99 29.97
C ILE A 87 6.20 8.24 31.48
N ARG A 88 5.57 9.30 31.99
CA ARG A 88 5.55 9.58 33.44
C ARG A 88 4.73 8.58 34.24
N GLY A 89 3.69 8.00 33.62
CA GLY A 89 2.80 7.01 34.22
C GLY A 89 3.27 5.56 34.09
N GLN A 90 4.54 5.32 33.73
CA GLN A 90 5.07 3.96 33.67
C GLN A 90 5.14 3.33 35.07
N GLU A 91 4.78 2.05 35.18
CA GLU A 91 4.90 1.24 36.39
C GLU A 91 6.36 1.16 36.86
N ARG A 92 7.27 1.02 35.89
CA ARG A 92 8.70 1.27 36.08
C ARG A 92 9.00 2.72 35.69
N PRO A 93 9.38 3.61 36.63
CA PRO A 93 9.69 4.98 36.27
C PRO A 93 11.00 5.07 35.48
N VAL A 94 11.05 5.98 34.51
CA VAL A 94 12.31 6.41 33.88
C VAL A 94 13.10 7.29 34.83
N GLN A 95 14.42 7.14 34.87
CA GLN A 95 15.30 7.96 35.73
C GLN A 95 15.47 9.36 35.15
N ARG A 96 15.39 9.49 33.83
CA ARG A 96 15.48 10.77 33.12
C ARG A 96 14.59 10.77 31.88
N LEU A 97 13.93 11.88 31.63
CA LEU A 97 13.16 12.13 30.41
C LEU A 97 13.75 13.37 29.73
N ILE A 98 14.30 13.20 28.53
CA ILE A 98 14.78 14.29 27.68
C ILE A 98 13.86 14.44 26.49
N VAL A 99 13.37 15.65 26.24
CA VAL A 99 12.61 15.98 25.04
C VAL A 99 13.42 16.91 24.14
N VAL A 100 13.64 16.48 22.91
CA VAL A 100 14.36 17.24 21.89
C VAL A 100 13.35 17.84 20.91
N ASP A 101 13.08 19.14 21.03
CA ASP A 101 12.23 19.89 20.13
C ASP A 101 13.02 20.34 18.88
N THR A 102 12.68 19.81 17.72
CA THR A 102 13.31 20.12 16.43
C THR A 102 12.61 21.30 15.75
N GLY A 103 12.49 22.42 16.46
CA GLY A 103 11.96 23.67 15.91
C GLY A 103 10.46 23.59 15.60
N SER A 104 9.68 23.05 16.53
CA SER A 104 8.22 23.02 16.44
C SER A 104 7.66 24.45 16.36
N ARG A 105 6.62 24.61 15.54
CA ARG A 105 5.93 25.90 15.30
C ARG A 105 4.49 25.90 15.80
N ASP A 106 4.04 24.77 16.33
CA ASP A 106 2.79 24.67 17.06
C ASP A 106 2.98 25.15 18.51
N GLY A 107 1.97 24.95 19.36
CA GLY A 107 2.06 25.25 20.79
C GLY A 107 2.91 24.25 21.60
N GLY A 108 3.63 23.32 20.94
CA GLY A 108 4.47 22.31 21.59
C GLY A 108 5.57 22.90 22.49
N PRO A 109 6.35 23.91 22.05
CA PRO A 109 7.38 24.53 22.89
C PRO A 109 6.82 25.14 24.17
N ASP A 110 5.66 25.82 24.09
CA ASP A 110 4.99 26.41 25.26
C ASP A 110 4.47 25.34 26.23
N LEU A 111 4.09 24.16 25.70
CA LEU A 111 3.71 23.01 26.52
C LEU A 111 4.94 22.42 27.23
N LEU A 112 6.03 22.21 26.50
CA LEU A 112 7.28 21.68 27.07
C LEU A 112 7.84 22.58 28.16
N ALA A 113 7.81 23.91 27.96
CA ALA A 113 8.26 24.87 28.96
C ALA A 113 7.40 24.89 30.24
N ARG A 114 6.13 24.47 30.15
CA ARG A 114 5.21 24.35 31.29
C ARG A 114 5.32 23.02 32.02
N GLU A 115 5.49 21.93 31.27
CA GLU A 115 5.42 20.57 31.79
C GLU A 115 6.76 20.01 32.24
N LEU A 116 7.88 20.48 31.68
CA LEU A 116 9.21 19.92 31.89
C LEU A 116 10.23 20.97 32.37
N PRO A 117 11.19 20.58 33.21
CA PRO A 117 12.33 21.43 33.54
C PRO A 117 13.13 21.81 32.29
N ALA A 118 13.67 23.03 32.25
CA ALA A 118 14.50 23.50 31.13
C ALA A 118 15.75 22.63 30.89
N THR A 119 16.24 21.92 31.91
CA THR A 119 17.38 20.98 31.80
C THR A 119 17.07 19.76 30.95
N ASP A 120 15.79 19.42 30.85
CA ASP A 120 15.26 18.21 30.21
C ASP A 120 14.75 18.48 28.80
N VAL A 121 14.77 19.73 28.36
CA VAL A 121 14.38 20.14 27.01
C VAL A 121 15.61 20.59 26.22
N VAL A 122 15.72 20.13 24.98
CA VAL A 122 16.75 20.55 24.01
C VAL A 122 16.04 21.09 22.78
N THR A 123 16.25 22.35 22.45
CA THR A 123 15.69 22.95 21.22
C THR A 123 16.75 22.97 20.12
N MET A 124 16.37 22.52 18.92
CA MET A 124 17.23 22.43 17.75
C MET A 124 16.57 23.06 16.52
N PRO A 125 17.35 23.41 15.47
CA PRO A 125 16.80 23.89 14.21
C PRO A 125 15.78 22.92 13.58
N ARG A 126 14.84 23.48 12.82
CA ARG A 126 13.77 22.69 12.18
C ARG A 126 14.26 21.68 11.12
N THR A 127 15.43 21.93 10.56
CA THR A 127 16.06 21.06 9.56
C THR A 127 16.93 19.97 10.18
N THR A 128 17.03 19.92 11.52
CA THR A 128 17.79 18.90 12.24
C THR A 128 17.20 17.53 11.93
N SER A 129 18.10 16.57 11.66
CA SER A 129 17.70 15.20 11.41
C SER A 129 17.21 14.51 12.69
N PHE A 130 16.42 13.44 12.54
CA PHE A 130 16.03 12.63 13.68
C PHE A 130 17.26 12.00 14.37
N ALA A 131 18.24 11.53 13.58
CA ALA A 131 19.50 11.00 14.10
C ALA A 131 20.25 12.02 14.97
N ASP A 132 20.45 13.25 14.46
CA ASP A 132 21.13 14.32 15.19
C ASP A 132 20.35 14.75 16.45
N ALA A 133 19.02 14.77 16.37
CA ALA A 133 18.15 15.10 17.51
C ALA A 133 18.28 14.05 18.62
N VAL A 134 18.25 12.76 18.27
CA VAL A 134 18.47 11.68 19.24
C VAL A 134 19.87 11.78 19.84
N THR A 135 20.91 11.98 19.03
CA THR A 135 22.29 12.15 19.52
C THR A 135 22.41 13.30 20.53
N ALA A 136 21.78 14.45 20.25
CA ALA A 136 21.75 15.58 21.18
C ALA A 136 20.98 15.24 22.48
N GLY A 137 19.87 14.51 22.37
CA GLY A 137 19.09 14.03 23.52
C GLY A 137 19.85 13.06 24.40
N VAL A 138 20.54 12.08 23.80
CA VAL A 138 21.39 11.09 24.50
C VAL A 138 22.56 11.78 25.20
N ALA A 139 23.23 12.72 24.52
CA ALA A 139 24.31 13.50 25.12
C ALA A 139 23.80 14.32 26.33
N ARG A 140 22.58 14.86 26.27
CA ARG A 140 21.96 15.57 27.39
C ARG A 140 21.56 14.63 28.53
N ALA A 141 21.06 13.43 28.21
CA ALA A 141 20.66 12.43 29.19
C ALA A 141 21.83 12.02 30.08
N GLY A 142 23.03 11.87 29.52
CA GLY A 142 24.21 11.44 30.27
C GLY A 142 24.23 9.93 30.51
N ALA A 143 25.08 9.47 31.43
CA ALA A 143 25.31 8.04 31.64
C ALA A 143 24.11 7.33 32.27
N HIS A 144 23.56 6.37 31.55
CA HIS A 144 22.49 5.45 31.95
C HIS A 144 22.79 4.06 31.37
N ASP A 145 22.21 3.00 31.90
CA ASP A 145 22.42 1.64 31.38
C ASP A 145 21.69 1.42 30.05
N PHE A 146 20.48 1.99 29.94
CA PHE A 146 19.66 1.94 28.74
C PHE A 146 19.15 3.32 28.28
N LEU A 147 18.95 3.43 26.97
CA LEU A 147 18.31 4.54 26.30
C LEU A 147 16.98 4.04 25.74
N TRP A 148 15.89 4.72 26.07
CA TRP A 148 14.56 4.45 25.53
C TRP A 148 14.16 5.54 24.56
N LEU A 149 14.17 5.22 23.27
CA LEU A 149 13.90 6.17 22.19
C LEU A 149 12.42 6.16 21.85
N LEU A 150 11.80 7.34 21.80
CA LEU A 150 10.40 7.49 21.39
C LEU A 150 10.21 8.68 20.44
N HIS A 151 9.11 8.60 19.69
CA HIS A 151 8.60 9.72 18.92
C HIS A 151 7.56 10.49 19.74
N ASP A 152 7.35 11.76 19.42
CA ASP A 152 6.29 12.59 20.02
C ASP A 152 4.85 12.13 19.74
N ASP A 153 4.68 11.16 18.84
CA ASP A 153 3.44 10.53 18.45
C ASP A 153 3.43 9.01 18.74
N SER A 154 4.21 8.60 19.74
CA SER A 154 4.31 7.22 20.22
C SER A 154 4.03 7.14 21.74
N ALA A 155 2.87 6.61 22.11
CA ALA A 155 2.40 6.52 23.50
C ALA A 155 2.53 5.09 24.04
N PRO A 156 3.46 4.83 24.99
CA PRO A 156 3.62 3.52 25.60
C PRO A 156 2.48 3.17 26.57
N ARG A 157 2.14 1.88 26.68
CA ARG A 157 1.29 1.37 27.77
C ARG A 157 2.03 1.48 29.10
N THR A 158 1.31 1.54 30.23
CA THR A 158 1.88 1.77 31.57
C THR A 158 2.93 0.74 31.99
N ASP A 159 2.84 -0.49 31.51
CA ASP A 159 3.77 -1.59 31.81
C ASP A 159 4.85 -1.78 30.73
N ALA A 160 4.90 -0.93 29.69
CA ALA A 160 5.75 -1.15 28.53
C ALA A 160 7.24 -1.15 28.88
N LEU A 161 7.70 -0.17 29.67
CA LEU A 161 9.11 -0.10 30.06
C LEU A 161 9.53 -1.29 30.93
N LEU A 162 8.64 -1.75 31.81
CA LEU A 162 8.88 -2.93 32.64
C LEU A 162 9.18 -4.15 31.75
N HIS A 163 8.30 -4.45 30.78
CA HIS A 163 8.46 -5.58 29.86
C HIS A 163 9.68 -5.43 28.92
N LEU A 164 10.05 -4.20 28.53
CA LEU A 164 11.25 -3.97 27.72
C LEU A 164 12.53 -4.29 28.49
N VAL A 165 12.66 -3.81 29.73
CA VAL A 165 13.83 -4.06 30.58
C VAL A 165 13.92 -5.54 30.95
N ASP A 166 12.80 -6.15 31.32
CA ASP A 166 12.69 -7.57 31.63
C ASP A 166 13.09 -8.45 30.42
N ALA A 167 12.63 -8.11 29.21
CA ALA A 167 13.10 -8.77 28.00
C ALA A 167 14.61 -8.57 27.75
N ALA A 168 15.15 -7.38 28.04
CA ALA A 168 16.58 -7.10 27.89
C ALA A 168 17.44 -7.96 28.82
N VAL A 169 17.03 -8.10 30.09
CA VAL A 169 17.70 -8.93 31.10
C VAL A 169 17.64 -10.40 30.72
N ARG A 170 16.44 -10.93 30.45
CA ARG A 170 16.26 -12.35 30.11
C ARG A 170 16.99 -12.80 28.85
N SER A 171 16.99 -11.96 27.82
CA SER A 171 17.51 -12.34 26.50
C SER A 171 18.98 -11.97 26.29
N GLY A 172 19.54 -11.10 27.15
CA GLY A 172 20.83 -10.45 26.95
C GLY A 172 20.88 -9.55 25.70
N ALA A 173 19.73 -9.20 25.13
CA ALA A 173 19.66 -8.40 23.91
C ALA A 173 20.15 -6.96 24.14
N ALA A 174 20.78 -6.40 23.11
CA ALA A 174 21.25 -5.02 23.14
C ALA A 174 20.20 -4.03 22.66
N VAL A 175 19.31 -4.46 21.77
CA VAL A 175 18.26 -3.63 21.18
C VAL A 175 16.95 -4.39 21.30
N ILE A 176 15.95 -3.76 21.91
CA ILE A 176 14.66 -4.37 22.21
C ILE A 176 13.55 -3.46 21.68
N GLY A 177 12.63 -4.04 20.92
CA GLY A 177 11.48 -3.32 20.36
C GLY A 177 10.16 -3.76 21.00
N PRO A 178 9.22 -2.85 21.22
CA PRO A 178 7.87 -3.20 21.64
C PRO A 178 7.03 -3.72 20.47
N LYS A 179 5.89 -4.31 20.79
CA LYS A 179 4.77 -4.45 19.86
C LYS A 179 4.15 -3.07 19.62
N VAL A 180 4.06 -2.65 18.37
CA VAL A 180 3.50 -1.34 17.99
C VAL A 180 2.10 -1.52 17.40
N LEU A 181 1.14 -0.82 18.00
CA LEU A 181 -0.27 -0.81 17.63
C LEU A 181 -0.69 0.56 17.10
N GLY A 182 -1.79 0.60 16.36
CA GLY A 182 -2.37 1.84 15.85
C GLY A 182 -2.76 2.81 16.96
N TRP A 183 -2.58 4.11 16.68
CA TRP A 183 -3.01 5.18 17.59
C TRP A 183 -4.53 5.20 17.78
N SER A 184 -5.28 5.15 16.67
CA SER A 184 -6.75 5.21 16.67
C SER A 184 -7.37 3.83 16.92
N ASP A 185 -6.99 2.83 16.11
CA ASP A 185 -7.34 1.42 16.33
C ASP A 185 -6.23 0.74 17.14
N ARG A 186 -6.43 0.65 18.45
CA ARG A 186 -5.51 0.02 19.40
C ARG A 186 -5.39 -1.50 19.22
N THR A 187 -6.16 -2.11 18.33
CA THR A 187 -6.02 -3.53 17.98
C THR A 187 -5.26 -3.74 16.68
N HIS A 188 -5.01 -2.70 15.88
CA HIS A 188 -4.33 -2.84 14.61
C HIS A 188 -2.82 -2.95 14.81
N LEU A 189 -2.21 -4.07 14.38
CA LEU A 189 -0.76 -4.27 14.42
C LEU A 189 -0.09 -3.44 13.33
N LEU A 190 0.78 -2.52 13.76
CA LEU A 190 1.64 -1.75 12.86
C LEU A 190 3.01 -2.41 12.71
N GLU A 191 3.57 -2.90 13.82
CA GLU A 191 4.91 -3.47 13.84
C GLU A 191 5.12 -4.47 14.98
N ILE A 192 5.86 -5.53 14.69
CA ILE A 192 6.36 -6.52 15.65
C ILE A 192 7.79 -6.92 15.26
N GLY A 193 8.65 -5.90 15.19
CA GLY A 193 9.96 -5.99 14.56
C GLY A 193 9.92 -5.74 13.06
N VAL A 194 11.11 -5.59 12.51
CA VAL A 194 11.33 -5.06 11.17
C VAL A 194 12.40 -5.86 10.47
N SER A 195 12.13 -6.15 9.21
CA SER A 195 13.06 -6.70 8.25
C SER A 195 13.04 -5.84 6.97
N ILE A 196 13.89 -6.21 6.01
CA ILE A 196 14.02 -5.52 4.74
C ILE A 196 14.14 -6.52 3.60
N GLY A 197 13.40 -6.29 2.52
CA GLY A 197 13.50 -7.09 1.30
C GLY A 197 14.65 -6.66 0.40
N LEU A 198 15.00 -7.50 -0.57
CA LEU A 198 16.05 -7.22 -1.57
C LEU A 198 15.82 -5.92 -2.37
N GLY A 199 14.56 -5.50 -2.52
CA GLY A 199 14.19 -4.24 -3.16
C GLY A 199 14.31 -3.00 -2.26
N GLY A 200 14.76 -3.16 -1.00
CA GLY A 200 14.84 -2.12 0.02
C GLY A 200 13.53 -1.84 0.78
N ARG A 201 12.46 -2.58 0.47
CA ARG A 201 11.16 -2.43 1.11
C ARG A 201 11.21 -2.86 2.56
N ARG A 202 10.56 -2.10 3.46
CA ARG A 202 10.39 -2.47 4.87
C ARG A 202 9.36 -3.58 4.97
N GLU A 203 9.69 -4.65 5.67
CA GLU A 203 8.82 -5.82 5.85
C GLU A 203 8.67 -6.09 7.34
N THR A 204 7.44 -6.07 7.85
CA THR A 204 7.15 -6.35 9.28
C THR A 204 6.67 -7.79 9.50
N GLY A 205 6.46 -8.56 8.42
CA GLY A 205 5.85 -9.90 8.49
C GLY A 205 4.34 -9.90 8.71
N LEU A 206 3.71 -8.73 8.84
CA LEU A 206 2.28 -8.56 9.11
C LEU A 206 1.45 -8.48 7.83
N GLU A 207 0.22 -8.98 7.89
CA GLU A 207 -0.79 -8.77 6.86
C GLU A 207 -1.36 -7.34 6.94
N ARG A 208 -1.90 -6.83 5.83
CA ARG A 208 -2.49 -5.48 5.81
C ARG A 208 -3.73 -5.44 6.69
N GLY A 209 -3.76 -4.54 7.67
CA GLY A 209 -4.89 -4.41 8.58
C GLY A 209 -4.98 -5.52 9.63
N GLU A 210 -3.88 -6.26 9.85
CA GLU A 210 -3.87 -7.37 10.80
C GLU A 210 -4.16 -6.87 12.22
N ARG A 211 -5.08 -7.55 12.91
CA ARG A 211 -5.44 -7.22 14.29
C ARG A 211 -4.71 -8.11 15.28
N ASP A 212 -4.30 -7.53 16.40
CA ASP A 212 -3.72 -8.24 17.52
C ASP A 212 -4.76 -9.12 18.21
N GLN A 213 -4.51 -10.41 18.18
CA GLN A 213 -5.24 -11.48 18.85
C GLN A 213 -4.26 -12.37 19.64
N GLY A 214 -3.04 -11.88 19.91
CA GLY A 214 -1.97 -12.61 20.58
C GLY A 214 -1.19 -13.56 19.65
N GLN A 215 -1.41 -13.51 18.34
CA GLN A 215 -0.76 -14.42 17.38
C GLN A 215 0.77 -14.20 17.27
N HIS A 216 1.26 -13.03 17.69
CA HIS A 216 2.68 -12.65 17.69
C HIS A 216 3.25 -12.47 19.11
N ASP A 217 2.66 -13.11 20.13
CA ASP A 217 3.08 -12.97 21.54
C ASP A 217 4.32 -13.79 21.92
N ARG A 218 5.21 -14.03 20.96
CA ARG A 218 6.45 -14.78 21.17
C ARG A 218 7.64 -13.88 20.95
N ASP A 219 8.59 -13.92 21.90
CA ASP A 219 9.89 -13.27 21.74
C ASP A 219 10.56 -13.84 20.49
N ALA A 220 11.08 -12.95 19.65
CA ALA A 220 11.69 -13.32 18.38
C ALA A 220 12.86 -12.39 18.04
N ASP A 221 13.93 -12.99 17.53
CA ASP A 221 15.06 -12.23 17.01
C ASP A 221 14.68 -11.63 15.66
N VAL A 222 15.00 -10.35 15.49
CA VAL A 222 14.60 -9.57 14.31
C VAL A 222 15.79 -8.77 13.78
N LEU A 223 15.74 -8.37 12.52
CA LEU A 223 16.81 -7.57 11.94
C LEU A 223 16.90 -6.19 12.60
N ALA A 224 15.75 -5.57 12.86
CA ALA A 224 15.64 -4.27 13.48
C ALA A 224 14.31 -4.11 14.20
N VAL A 225 14.20 -3.06 14.99
CA VAL A 225 12.97 -2.62 15.66
C VAL A 225 12.81 -1.12 15.42
N GLY A 226 11.59 -0.63 15.34
CA GLY A 226 11.30 0.79 15.09
C GLY A 226 11.73 1.68 16.25
N SER A 227 12.20 2.88 15.93
CA SER A 227 12.60 3.91 16.89
C SER A 227 11.45 4.51 17.70
N ALA A 228 10.19 4.15 17.40
CA ALA A 228 8.99 4.60 18.09
C ALA A 228 8.77 3.89 19.45
N GLY A 229 9.83 3.54 20.18
CA GLY A 229 9.76 2.78 21.43
C GLY A 229 10.97 1.86 21.67
N MET A 230 12.04 2.01 20.90
CA MET A 230 13.26 1.20 20.95
C MET A 230 14.00 1.38 22.28
N LEU A 231 14.28 0.29 23.00
CA LEU A 231 15.19 0.26 24.14
C LEU A 231 16.57 -0.22 23.68
N VAL A 232 17.63 0.52 23.99
CA VAL A 232 19.00 0.25 23.56
C VAL A 232 19.96 0.27 24.74
N ARG A 233 20.84 -0.71 24.85
CA ARG A 233 21.98 -0.66 25.78
C ARG A 233 22.90 0.51 25.45
N SER A 234 23.16 1.38 26.41
CA SER A 234 23.96 2.59 26.18
C SER A 234 25.36 2.29 25.66
N GLU A 235 26.01 1.23 26.14
CA GLU A 235 27.33 0.81 25.64
C GLU A 235 27.32 0.50 24.14
N VAL A 236 26.25 -0.14 23.65
CA VAL A 236 26.08 -0.52 22.25
C VAL A 236 25.73 0.69 21.40
N TRP A 237 24.89 1.59 21.92
CA TRP A 237 24.61 2.87 21.27
C TRP A 237 25.91 3.66 20.98
N HIS A 238 26.77 3.82 21.99
CA HIS A 238 28.02 4.56 21.84
C HIS A 238 29.06 3.77 21.02
N GLY A 239 29.15 2.45 21.19
CA GLY A 239 30.07 1.60 20.44
C GLY A 239 29.78 1.52 18.94
N LEU A 240 28.52 1.73 18.55
CA LEU A 240 28.09 1.77 17.15
C LEU A 240 27.92 3.19 16.59
N ASP A 241 28.28 4.23 17.34
CA ASP A 241 28.15 5.64 16.93
C ASP A 241 26.68 6.05 16.63
N GLY A 242 25.72 5.49 17.37
CA GLY A 242 24.30 5.81 17.26
C GLY A 242 23.68 5.62 15.88
N PHE A 243 22.72 6.46 15.52
CA PHE A 243 22.11 6.49 14.18
C PHE A 243 23.04 7.15 13.14
N ASP A 244 23.12 6.56 11.95
CA ASP A 244 23.94 7.11 10.87
C ASP A 244 23.28 8.37 10.27
N ALA A 245 24.01 9.49 10.32
CA ALA A 245 23.58 10.80 9.82
C ALA A 245 23.25 10.82 8.31
N GLN A 246 23.64 9.80 7.55
CA GLN A 246 23.20 9.62 6.16
C GLN A 246 21.71 9.30 6.02
N PHE A 247 21.03 8.97 7.12
CA PHE A 247 19.59 8.69 7.21
C PHE A 247 18.89 9.76 8.07
N PRO A 248 18.69 10.98 7.56
CA PRO A 248 18.19 12.07 8.36
C PRO A 248 16.74 11.88 8.86
N LEU A 249 15.96 11.07 8.16
CA LEU A 249 14.62 10.65 8.52
C LEU A 249 14.27 9.39 7.73
N PHE A 250 13.62 8.43 8.38
CA PHE A 250 13.27 7.10 7.87
C PHE A 250 14.47 6.17 7.68
N ARG A 251 14.29 4.92 8.15
CA ARG A 251 15.20 3.78 8.01
C ARG A 251 16.47 3.83 8.86
N GLU A 252 16.61 4.84 9.72
CA GLU A 252 17.64 4.88 10.76
C GLU A 252 17.57 3.68 11.70
N ASP A 253 16.34 3.23 11.98
CA ASP A 253 16.01 2.06 12.79
C ASP A 253 16.53 0.76 12.16
N VAL A 254 16.24 0.57 10.87
CA VAL A 254 16.67 -0.59 10.09
C VAL A 254 18.18 -0.62 9.90
N ASP A 255 18.81 0.53 9.66
CA ASP A 255 20.27 0.62 9.56
C ASP A 255 20.95 0.23 10.88
N PHE A 256 20.50 0.82 11.99
CA PHE A 256 21.08 0.56 13.31
C PHE A 256 20.88 -0.89 13.76
N GLY A 257 19.69 -1.46 13.60
CA GLY A 257 19.43 -2.87 13.94
C GLY A 257 20.30 -3.82 13.11
N TRP A 258 20.51 -3.52 11.82
CA TRP A 258 21.41 -4.31 10.99
C TRP A 258 22.86 -4.19 11.48
N ARG A 259 23.34 -2.98 11.77
CA ARG A 259 24.69 -2.78 12.32
C ARG A 259 24.89 -3.49 13.67
N ALA A 260 23.89 -3.47 14.54
CA ALA A 260 23.91 -4.19 15.82
C ALA A 260 24.07 -5.71 15.61
N ASN A 261 23.20 -6.31 14.78
CA ASN A 261 23.30 -7.73 14.43
C ASN A 261 24.66 -8.07 13.76
N ALA A 262 25.16 -7.22 12.86
CA ALA A 262 26.45 -7.43 12.19
C ALA A 262 27.65 -7.31 13.14
N ALA A 263 27.52 -6.54 14.22
CA ALA A 263 28.51 -6.44 15.30
C ALA A 263 28.34 -7.55 16.35
N GLY A 264 27.41 -8.50 16.15
CA GLY A 264 27.18 -9.62 17.06
C GLY A 264 26.30 -9.32 18.27
N TYR A 265 25.66 -8.15 18.28
CA TYR A 265 24.64 -7.84 19.28
C TYR A 265 23.28 -8.38 18.85
N ARG A 266 22.55 -8.91 19.82
CA ARG A 266 21.21 -9.45 19.60
C ARG A 266 20.16 -8.33 19.58
N VAL A 267 19.26 -8.38 18.60
CA VAL A 267 18.09 -7.50 18.46
C VAL A 267 16.82 -8.34 18.55
N THR A 268 15.92 -8.01 19.48
CA THR A 268 14.73 -8.83 19.77
C THR A 268 13.48 -7.98 19.95
N ILE A 269 12.31 -8.63 19.88
CA ILE A 269 11.02 -8.04 20.24
C ILE A 269 10.59 -8.44 21.66
N ALA A 270 9.95 -7.52 22.37
CA ALA A 270 9.25 -7.75 23.62
C ALA A 270 7.74 -7.57 23.36
N PRO A 271 7.00 -8.61 22.96
CA PRO A 271 5.62 -8.48 22.50
C PRO A 271 4.64 -8.05 23.60
N ARG A 272 5.00 -8.24 24.88
CA ARG A 272 4.24 -7.77 26.04
C ARG A 272 4.40 -6.25 26.27
N ALA A 273 5.49 -5.66 25.80
CA ALA A 273 5.64 -4.21 25.78
C ALA A 273 4.83 -3.65 24.61
N VAL A 274 3.81 -2.84 24.91
CA VAL A 274 2.88 -2.31 23.91
C VAL A 274 3.03 -0.80 23.80
N VAL A 275 3.09 -0.32 22.56
CA VAL A 275 3.17 1.10 22.23
C VAL A 275 2.16 1.46 21.15
N HIS A 276 1.43 2.57 21.32
CA HIS A 276 0.49 3.09 20.34
C HIS A 276 1.14 4.20 19.52
N HIS A 277 1.20 4.04 18.19
CA HIS A 277 1.90 4.98 17.31
C HIS A 277 0.98 5.55 16.22
N ALA A 278 1.06 6.87 16.01
CA ALA A 278 0.27 7.56 14.98
C ALA A 278 0.93 7.59 13.60
N GLU A 279 2.24 7.28 13.51
CA GLU A 279 3.03 7.30 12.28
C GLU A 279 2.91 8.64 11.51
N ALA A 280 2.93 9.77 12.22
CA ALA A 280 2.52 11.08 11.70
C ALA A 280 3.31 11.51 10.44
N ALA A 281 4.62 11.28 10.41
CA ALA A 281 5.47 11.59 9.26
C ALA A 281 5.18 10.66 8.07
N THR A 282 5.05 9.36 8.34
CA THR A 282 4.78 8.32 7.33
C THR A 282 3.41 8.48 6.68
N ARG A 283 2.37 8.77 7.48
CA ARG A 283 0.99 8.98 7.01
C ARG A 283 0.78 10.36 6.37
N GLY A 284 1.80 11.20 6.34
CA GLY A 284 1.71 12.56 5.79
C GLY A 284 0.87 13.52 6.64
N LEU A 285 0.59 13.18 7.90
CA LEU A 285 -0.04 14.06 8.88
C LEU A 285 0.90 15.19 9.33
N ARG A 286 2.22 14.99 9.14
CA ARG A 286 3.29 15.94 9.44
C ARG A 286 4.20 16.12 8.23
N ARG A 287 4.68 17.35 8.03
CA ARG A 287 5.67 17.67 7.00
C ARG A 287 7.05 17.13 7.40
N ALA A 288 7.71 16.44 6.48
CA ALA A 288 9.05 15.88 6.70
C ALA A 288 10.16 16.91 6.42
N ASP A 289 10.34 17.89 7.31
CA ASP A 289 11.24 19.02 7.09
C ASP A 289 12.73 18.66 7.11
N ALA A 290 13.14 17.66 7.91
CA ALA A 290 14.50 17.10 7.91
C ALA A 290 14.95 16.59 6.51
N VAL A 291 14.00 16.25 5.64
CA VAL A 291 14.25 15.78 4.27
C VAL A 291 13.71 16.74 3.21
N GLY A 292 13.55 18.03 3.57
CA GLY A 292 13.13 19.09 2.66
C GLY A 292 11.71 18.93 2.12
N GLY A 293 10.84 18.17 2.80
CA GLY A 293 9.47 17.91 2.37
C GLY A 293 9.34 16.84 1.27
N HIS A 294 10.37 16.02 1.05
CA HIS A 294 10.36 14.93 0.07
C HIS A 294 10.51 13.53 0.74
N PRO A 295 9.54 13.10 1.57
CA PRO A 295 9.65 11.86 2.36
C PRO A 295 9.78 10.61 1.49
N GLN A 296 9.03 10.52 0.40
CA GLN A 296 9.08 9.38 -0.54
C GLN A 296 10.45 9.21 -1.20
N ARG A 297 11.10 10.33 -1.57
CA ARG A 297 12.44 10.31 -2.16
C ARG A 297 13.48 9.86 -1.15
N ALA A 298 13.39 10.38 0.07
CA ALA A 298 14.31 10.04 1.15
C ALA A 298 14.18 8.55 1.51
N ASP A 299 12.97 8.07 1.81
CA ASP A 299 12.70 6.66 2.12
C ASP A 299 13.24 5.73 1.01
N ARG A 300 12.98 6.05 -0.26
CA ARG A 300 13.45 5.25 -1.39
C ARG A 300 14.97 5.25 -1.52
N LEU A 301 15.61 6.40 -1.37
CA LEU A 301 17.06 6.54 -1.40
C LEU A 301 17.72 5.76 -0.26
N HIS A 302 17.17 5.87 0.95
CA HIS A 302 17.67 5.19 2.16
C HIS A 302 17.54 3.68 2.03
N ALA A 303 16.38 3.20 1.54
CA ALA A 303 16.15 1.79 1.22
C ALA A 303 17.23 1.22 0.28
N MET A 304 17.55 1.91 -0.82
CA MET A 304 18.59 1.46 -1.75
C MET A 304 19.99 1.50 -1.12
N ARG A 305 20.31 2.55 -0.34
CA ARG A 305 21.60 2.70 0.34
C ARG A 305 21.82 1.59 1.36
N ILE A 306 20.84 1.28 2.20
CA ILE A 306 20.95 0.23 3.21
C ILE A 306 21.25 -1.13 2.57
N VAL A 307 20.51 -1.49 1.52
CA VAL A 307 20.72 -2.75 0.80
C VAL A 307 22.11 -2.79 0.15
N LEU A 308 22.52 -1.73 -0.54
CA LEU A 308 23.83 -1.67 -1.21
C LEU A 308 25.01 -1.62 -0.24
N ALA A 309 24.83 -1.02 0.92
CA ALA A 309 25.90 -0.93 1.90
C ALA A 309 26.04 -2.21 2.75
N ASN A 310 25.04 -3.10 2.77
CA ASN A 310 25.10 -4.39 3.47
C ASN A 310 25.33 -5.61 2.57
N CYS A 311 25.15 -5.51 1.25
CA CYS A 311 25.35 -6.65 0.35
C CYS A 311 26.82 -7.09 0.27
N THR A 312 27.08 -8.33 -0.11
CA THR A 312 28.47 -8.78 -0.32
C THR A 312 29.10 -8.08 -1.53
N THR A 313 30.44 -7.99 -1.56
CA THR A 313 31.17 -7.30 -2.64
C THR A 313 30.89 -7.93 -4.02
N TRP A 314 30.71 -9.25 -4.08
CA TRP A 314 30.36 -9.96 -5.31
C TRP A 314 28.91 -9.72 -5.75
N GLN A 315 27.98 -9.54 -4.82
CA GLN A 315 26.58 -9.25 -5.13
C GLN A 315 26.34 -7.79 -5.51
N LEU A 316 27.23 -6.88 -5.12
CA LEU A 316 27.08 -5.44 -5.35
C LEU A 316 26.68 -5.06 -6.78
N PRO A 317 27.38 -5.50 -7.86
CA PRO A 317 26.98 -5.12 -9.22
C PRO A 317 25.59 -5.65 -9.58
N LEU A 318 25.26 -6.88 -9.18
CA LEU A 318 23.96 -7.49 -9.48
C LEU A 318 22.81 -6.80 -8.73
N VAL A 319 23.02 -6.50 -7.45
CA VAL A 319 22.04 -5.80 -6.61
C VAL A 319 21.86 -4.36 -7.09
N ALA A 320 22.95 -3.66 -7.44
CA ALA A 320 22.88 -2.31 -7.99
C ALA A 320 22.09 -2.27 -9.30
N VAL A 321 22.40 -3.15 -10.25
CA VAL A 321 21.65 -3.25 -11.52
C VAL A 321 20.20 -3.63 -11.26
N GLY A 322 19.93 -4.58 -10.36
CA GLY A 322 18.58 -4.98 -9.98
C GLY A 322 17.76 -3.83 -9.38
N LEU A 323 18.34 -3.02 -8.49
CA LEU A 323 17.68 -1.85 -7.90
C LEU A 323 17.43 -0.75 -8.94
N VAL A 324 18.38 -0.51 -9.85
CA VAL A 324 18.21 0.44 -10.96
C VAL A 324 17.04 0.01 -11.85
N LEU A 325 17.02 -1.26 -12.28
CA LEU A 325 15.94 -1.81 -13.10
C LEU A 325 14.59 -1.74 -12.37
N LEU A 326 14.56 -2.08 -11.08
CA LEU A 326 13.36 -2.00 -10.25
C LEU A 326 12.83 -0.55 -10.17
N CYS A 327 13.71 0.43 -9.95
CA CYS A 327 13.34 1.85 -9.95
C CYS A 327 12.79 2.31 -11.30
N ILE A 328 13.37 1.86 -12.42
CA ILE A 328 12.86 2.15 -13.77
C ILE A 328 11.45 1.57 -13.94
N VAL A 329 11.26 0.29 -13.62
CA VAL A 329 9.95 -0.38 -13.71
C VAL A 329 8.91 0.32 -12.82
N ARG A 330 9.25 0.69 -11.59
CA ARG A 330 8.37 1.43 -10.68
C ARG A 330 8.01 2.79 -11.23
N THR A 331 9.00 3.55 -11.72
CA THR A 331 8.77 4.87 -12.33
C THR A 331 7.81 4.76 -13.51
N LEU A 332 8.03 3.80 -14.42
CA LEU A 332 7.13 3.53 -15.55
C LEU A 332 5.73 3.13 -15.08
N THR A 333 5.63 2.27 -14.07
CA THR A 333 4.35 1.84 -13.48
C THR A 333 3.59 3.02 -12.88
N LEU A 334 4.27 3.91 -12.15
CA LEU A 334 3.69 5.13 -11.58
C LEU A 334 3.25 6.11 -12.67
N LEU A 335 4.01 6.23 -13.76
CA LEU A 335 3.63 7.03 -14.93
C LEU A 335 2.39 6.46 -15.62
N VAL A 336 2.32 5.15 -15.83
CA VAL A 336 1.13 4.45 -16.36
C VAL A 336 -0.07 4.65 -15.42
N GLY A 337 0.17 4.59 -14.09
CA GLY A 337 -0.79 4.91 -13.04
C GLY A 337 -1.15 6.40 -12.92
N LYS A 338 -0.54 7.27 -13.73
CA LYS A 338 -0.71 8.73 -13.75
C LYS A 338 -0.39 9.41 -12.41
N ASP A 339 0.50 8.83 -11.61
CA ASP A 339 1.10 9.46 -10.43
C ASP A 339 2.48 10.04 -10.77
N VAL A 340 2.45 11.16 -11.50
CA VAL A 340 3.66 11.85 -11.99
C VAL A 340 4.52 12.36 -10.83
N LYS A 341 3.91 12.73 -9.71
CA LYS A 341 4.64 13.22 -8.53
C LYS A 341 5.50 12.10 -7.95
N SER A 342 4.90 10.95 -7.64
CA SER A 342 5.64 9.81 -7.08
C SER A 342 6.67 9.26 -8.07
N ALA A 343 6.34 9.23 -9.38
CA ALA A 343 7.30 8.84 -10.42
C ALA A 343 8.54 9.76 -10.44
N ARG A 344 8.35 11.06 -10.27
CA ARG A 344 9.45 12.03 -10.18
C ARG A 344 10.30 11.82 -8.93
N GLU A 345 9.68 11.55 -7.79
CA GLU A 345 10.41 11.27 -6.54
C GLU A 345 11.26 10.00 -6.65
N GLU A 346 10.70 8.93 -7.23
CA GLU A 346 11.40 7.66 -7.49
C GLU A 346 12.61 7.86 -8.43
N ALA A 347 12.41 8.56 -9.55
CA ALA A 347 13.48 8.87 -10.50
C ALA A 347 14.59 9.74 -9.89
N GLN A 348 14.23 10.68 -9.01
CA GLN A 348 15.19 11.53 -8.33
C GLN A 348 15.98 10.79 -7.24
N ALA A 349 15.35 9.85 -6.52
CA ALA A 349 16.06 8.97 -5.60
C ALA A 349 17.12 8.14 -6.35
N LEU A 350 16.77 7.56 -7.49
CA LEU A 350 17.71 6.84 -8.35
C LEU A 350 18.85 7.75 -8.85
N ARG A 351 18.53 8.97 -9.28
CA ARG A 351 19.54 9.95 -9.71
C ARG A 351 20.53 10.25 -8.59
N LEU A 352 20.05 10.49 -7.37
CA LEU A 352 20.90 10.79 -6.22
C LEU A 352 21.83 9.62 -5.88
N LEU A 353 21.32 8.39 -5.96
CA LEU A 353 22.12 7.19 -5.76
C LEU A 353 23.25 7.07 -6.79
N VAL A 354 22.94 7.23 -8.08
CA VAL A 354 23.92 7.09 -9.17
C VAL A 354 24.94 8.23 -9.20
N THR A 355 24.53 9.45 -8.83
CA THR A 355 25.41 10.63 -8.85
C THR A 355 26.32 10.72 -7.63
N HIS A 356 25.98 10.06 -6.52
CA HIS A 356 26.76 10.10 -5.27
C HIS A 356 27.15 8.69 -4.79
N PRO A 357 27.91 7.91 -5.59
CA PRO A 357 28.31 6.54 -5.23
C PRO A 357 29.28 6.51 -4.03
N GLY A 358 29.99 7.61 -3.76
CA GLY A 358 30.91 7.74 -2.63
C GLY A 358 30.24 7.41 -1.29
N LEU A 359 29.01 7.88 -1.07
CA LEU A 359 28.27 7.62 0.17
C LEU A 359 28.03 6.13 0.41
N VAL A 360 27.73 5.36 -0.65
CA VAL A 360 27.59 3.90 -0.55
C VAL A 360 28.95 3.25 -0.28
N ARG A 361 30.02 3.73 -0.93
CA ARG A 361 31.38 3.20 -0.71
C ARG A 361 31.83 3.42 0.73
N ASP A 362 31.61 4.61 1.27
CA ASP A 362 32.01 4.99 2.62
C ASP A 362 31.21 4.20 3.66
N ALA A 363 29.89 4.09 3.48
CA ALA A 363 29.04 3.26 4.33
C ALA A 363 29.47 1.78 4.30
N ARG A 364 29.83 1.24 3.13
CA ARG A 364 30.37 -0.13 3.02
C ARG A 364 31.68 -0.31 3.77
N ALA A 365 32.60 0.65 3.65
CA ALA A 365 33.87 0.61 4.35
C ALA A 365 33.66 0.60 5.87
N ALA A 366 32.86 1.52 6.39
CA ALA A 366 32.50 1.60 7.80
C ALA A 366 31.85 0.29 8.31
N ARG A 367 30.85 -0.22 7.59
CA ARG A 367 30.17 -1.48 7.95
C ARG A 367 31.07 -2.70 7.87
N SER A 368 32.02 -2.73 6.94
CA SER A 368 32.98 -3.84 6.85
C SER A 368 33.97 -3.83 8.01
N ALA A 369 34.35 -2.65 8.51
CA ALA A 369 35.26 -2.50 9.63
C ALA A 369 34.61 -2.86 10.98
N ALA A 370 33.32 -2.54 11.14
CA ALA A 370 32.55 -2.82 12.36
C ALA A 370 31.93 -4.23 12.42
N ARG A 371 32.01 -5.01 11.33
CA ARG A 371 31.38 -6.33 11.24
C ARG A 371 32.22 -7.37 11.98
N ILE A 372 31.58 -8.02 12.95
CA ILE A 372 32.13 -9.16 13.70
C ILE A 372 31.53 -10.46 13.18
N VAL A 373 30.22 -10.45 12.87
CA VAL A 373 29.47 -11.65 12.50
C VAL A 373 29.37 -11.81 10.97
N PRO A 374 29.52 -13.04 10.42
CA PRO A 374 29.35 -13.31 9.00
C PRO A 374 27.96 -12.92 8.48
N ALA A 375 27.88 -12.51 7.21
CA ALA A 375 26.59 -12.18 6.56
C ALA A 375 25.57 -13.33 6.59
N ALA A 376 26.04 -14.58 6.69
CA ALA A 376 25.20 -15.77 6.73
C ALA A 376 24.36 -15.88 8.01
N GLU A 377 24.84 -15.36 9.15
CA GLU A 377 24.09 -15.39 10.40
C GLU A 377 23.02 -14.30 10.48
N VAL A 378 23.21 -13.19 9.76
CA VAL A 378 22.19 -12.12 9.63
C VAL A 378 21.15 -12.47 8.56
N ALA A 379 21.49 -13.32 7.59
CA ALA A 379 20.61 -13.66 6.46
C ALA A 379 19.20 -14.19 6.85
N PRO A 380 19.03 -15.02 7.91
CA PRO A 380 17.70 -15.47 8.34
C PRO A 380 16.78 -14.35 8.84
N LEU A 381 17.36 -13.23 9.30
CA LEU A 381 16.62 -12.07 9.79
C LEU A 381 16.14 -11.18 8.63
N ILE A 382 16.65 -11.39 7.41
CA ILE A 382 16.29 -10.65 6.20
C ILE A 382 15.05 -11.29 5.57
N ALA A 383 14.14 -10.45 5.05
CA ALA A 383 12.91 -10.92 4.44
C ALA A 383 13.22 -11.82 3.22
N PRO A 384 12.49 -12.94 3.05
CA PRO A 384 12.78 -13.88 1.98
C PRO A 384 12.55 -13.23 0.61
N PRO A 385 13.29 -13.66 -0.42
CA PRO A 385 13.27 -13.03 -1.76
C PRO A 385 11.90 -13.07 -2.46
N TRP A 386 10.98 -13.93 -2.02
CA TRP A 386 9.62 -14.06 -2.55
C TRP A 386 8.59 -13.17 -1.84
N ALA A 387 8.93 -12.53 -0.71
CA ALA A 387 8.01 -11.63 0.01
C ALA A 387 7.44 -10.49 -0.87
N PRO A 388 8.23 -9.86 -1.77
CA PRO A 388 7.70 -8.86 -2.71
C PRO A 388 6.67 -9.44 -3.69
N VAL A 389 6.84 -10.70 -4.12
CA VAL A 389 5.92 -11.37 -5.05
C VAL A 389 4.57 -11.62 -4.37
N ARG A 390 4.55 -12.08 -3.11
CA ARG A 390 3.33 -12.23 -2.32
C ARG A 390 2.56 -10.91 -2.24
N THR A 391 3.25 -9.82 -1.94
CA THR A 391 2.61 -8.49 -1.85
C THR A 391 2.10 -8.01 -3.20
N ALA A 392 2.81 -8.27 -4.30
CA ALA A 392 2.34 -7.93 -5.65
C ALA A 392 1.06 -8.70 -5.99
N ILE A 393 1.00 -9.99 -5.64
CA ILE A 393 -0.21 -10.80 -5.77
C ILE A 393 -1.35 -10.24 -4.92
N ASP A 394 -1.07 -9.82 -3.68
CA ASP A 394 -2.06 -9.23 -2.78
C ASP A 394 -2.57 -7.88 -3.30
N ALA A 395 -1.71 -7.05 -3.88
CA ALA A 395 -2.07 -5.77 -4.48
C ALA A 395 -2.93 -5.95 -5.74
N VAL A 396 -2.57 -6.89 -6.61
CA VAL A 396 -3.37 -7.26 -7.79
C VAL A 396 -4.72 -7.85 -7.35
N SER A 397 -4.71 -8.73 -6.34
CA SER A 397 -5.93 -9.32 -5.76
C SER A 397 -6.81 -8.25 -5.11
N ALA A 398 -6.23 -7.24 -4.48
CA ALA A 398 -6.95 -6.09 -3.92
C ALA A 398 -7.50 -5.16 -5.01
N LEU A 399 -6.80 -4.97 -6.14
CA LEU A 399 -7.33 -4.26 -7.31
C LEU A 399 -8.51 -5.02 -7.95
N VAL A 400 -8.46 -6.34 -7.96
CA VAL A 400 -9.54 -7.20 -8.45
C VAL A 400 -10.68 -7.30 -7.42
N GLY A 401 -10.37 -7.18 -6.12
CA GLY A 401 -11.28 -7.42 -4.99
C GLY A 401 -11.89 -6.17 -4.33
N SER A 402 -11.28 -4.99 -4.44
CA SER A 402 -11.78 -3.76 -3.82
C SER A 402 -12.90 -3.14 -4.67
N SER A 403 -14.08 -3.18 -4.09
CA SER A 403 -15.31 -2.58 -4.57
C SER A 403 -15.82 -1.74 -3.40
N GLY A 404 -15.64 -0.42 -3.43
CA GLY A 404 -16.40 0.47 -2.54
C GLY A 404 -15.63 1.43 -1.62
N ALA A 405 -14.30 1.44 -1.56
CA ALA A 405 -13.59 2.53 -0.88
C ALA A 405 -13.45 3.72 -1.83
N GLY A 406 -13.60 4.94 -1.30
CA GLY A 406 -13.43 6.19 -2.03
C GLY A 406 -12.14 6.18 -2.84
N THR A 407 -12.15 6.93 -3.93
CA THR A 407 -11.03 7.04 -4.87
C THR A 407 -9.89 7.86 -4.24
N GLU A 408 -9.33 7.38 -3.14
CA GLU A 408 -8.04 7.84 -2.68
C GLU A 408 -7.00 7.10 -3.49
N ARG A 409 -6.21 7.91 -4.21
CA ARG A 409 -5.10 7.46 -5.03
C ARG A 409 -4.22 6.57 -4.15
N PRO A 410 -3.70 5.44 -4.65
CA PRO A 410 -2.55 4.80 -4.03
C PRO A 410 -1.36 5.73 -4.25
N SER A 411 -1.30 6.85 -3.52
CA SER A 411 -0.03 7.51 -3.28
C SER A 411 0.77 6.48 -2.51
N VAL A 412 1.85 5.99 -3.11
CA VAL A 412 2.92 5.26 -2.44
C VAL A 412 3.59 6.25 -1.49
N MET A 413 2.86 6.68 -0.47
CA MET A 413 3.36 7.41 0.68
C MET A 413 4.17 6.38 1.46
N VAL A 414 5.49 6.59 1.55
CA VAL A 414 6.54 5.86 2.32
C VAL A 414 6.29 4.35 2.47
N GLU A 415 7.21 3.49 1.99
CA GLU A 415 6.99 2.03 1.88
C GLU A 415 6.96 1.26 3.23
N THR A 416 6.17 1.73 4.18
CA THR A 416 5.97 1.20 5.52
C THR A 416 4.47 1.07 5.76
N GLY A 417 3.91 -0.14 5.63
CA GLY A 417 2.58 -0.46 6.15
C GLY A 417 1.37 0.24 5.48
N PRO A 418 0.12 -0.18 5.78
CA PRO A 418 -1.06 0.20 5.02
C PRO A 418 -1.64 1.56 5.46
N GLY A 419 -2.21 2.27 4.48
CA GLY A 419 -2.66 3.66 4.60
C GLY A 419 -3.83 3.93 5.55
N SER A 420 -3.93 5.23 5.89
CA SER A 420 -4.98 6.02 6.55
C SER A 420 -6.15 5.27 7.22
N ASP A 421 -6.31 5.53 8.52
CA ASP A 421 -7.42 5.08 9.38
C ASP A 421 -8.82 5.40 8.80
N ASP A 422 -8.97 6.40 7.93
CA ASP A 422 -10.25 6.75 7.29
C ASP A 422 -10.76 5.65 6.33
N ALA A 423 -9.90 4.72 5.90
CA ALA A 423 -10.30 3.56 5.09
C ALA A 423 -10.79 2.37 5.94
N MET A 424 -10.59 2.40 7.26
CA MET A 424 -10.85 1.25 8.14
C MET A 424 -12.33 1.11 8.54
N GLU A 425 -13.11 2.19 8.52
CA GLU A 425 -14.54 2.15 8.86
C GLU A 425 -15.37 1.32 7.85
N ALA A 426 -14.80 0.97 6.68
CA ALA A 426 -15.46 0.20 5.63
C ALA A 426 -15.05 -1.29 5.55
N LEU A 427 -14.15 -1.79 6.41
CA LEU A 427 -13.59 -3.15 6.34
C LEU A 427 -13.84 -4.02 7.58
N VAL A 428 -14.91 -3.72 8.31
CA VAL A 428 -15.47 -4.63 9.32
C VAL A 428 -16.05 -5.85 8.60
N ASP A 429 -15.23 -6.87 8.38
CA ASP A 429 -15.57 -8.29 8.44
C ASP A 429 -14.32 -9.17 8.21
N GLY A 430 -14.01 -10.01 9.19
CA GLY A 430 -12.82 -10.87 9.22
C GLY A 430 -12.93 -12.17 8.40
N GLY A 431 -11.79 -12.58 7.83
CA GLY A 431 -11.43 -13.94 7.31
C GLY A 431 -12.04 -14.36 5.95
N PRO A 432 -11.53 -15.40 5.23
CA PRO A 432 -10.30 -16.22 5.33
C PRO A 432 -9.40 -16.13 4.04
N SER A 433 -8.56 -17.13 3.76
CA SER A 433 -7.60 -17.22 2.62
C SER A 433 -8.16 -16.79 1.25
N VAL A 434 -7.26 -16.35 0.33
CA VAL A 434 -7.57 -15.75 -0.99
C VAL A 434 -8.57 -16.58 -1.81
N VAL A 435 -8.43 -17.92 -1.80
CA VAL A 435 -9.32 -18.85 -2.51
C VAL A 435 -10.70 -18.89 -1.85
N GLY A 436 -10.76 -18.89 -0.52
CA GLY A 436 -12.01 -18.83 0.25
C GLY A 436 -12.76 -17.51 0.07
N ARG A 437 -12.04 -16.38 -0.07
CA ARG A 437 -12.61 -15.05 -0.37
C ARG A 437 -13.12 -14.95 -1.82
N LEU A 438 -12.43 -15.56 -2.77
CA LEU A 438 -12.84 -15.56 -4.18
C LEU A 438 -14.09 -16.44 -4.41
N MET A 439 -14.17 -17.61 -3.77
CA MET A 439 -15.33 -18.52 -3.85
C MET A 439 -16.55 -18.04 -3.06
N ARG A 440 -16.37 -17.28 -1.96
CA ARG A 440 -17.51 -16.70 -1.20
C ARG A 440 -18.24 -15.57 -1.92
N ARG A 441 -17.66 -15.00 -2.96
CA ARG A 441 -18.28 -13.91 -3.73
C ARG A 441 -19.23 -14.50 -4.79
N ARG A 442 -20.53 -14.27 -4.60
CA ARG A 442 -21.64 -14.82 -5.41
C ARG A 442 -21.48 -14.62 -6.93
N GLY A 443 -20.83 -13.53 -7.37
CA GLY A 443 -20.56 -13.27 -8.80
C GLY A 443 -19.42 -14.11 -9.39
N SER A 444 -18.47 -14.57 -8.57
CA SER A 444 -17.33 -15.39 -9.02
C SER A 444 -17.76 -16.78 -9.47
N ILE A 445 -18.77 -17.37 -8.81
CA ILE A 445 -19.33 -18.68 -9.19
C ILE A 445 -19.93 -18.61 -10.59
N VAL A 446 -20.70 -17.55 -10.89
CA VAL A 446 -21.29 -17.32 -12.21
C VAL A 446 -20.20 -17.09 -13.26
N LEU A 447 -19.16 -16.33 -12.93
CA LEU A 447 -18.03 -16.11 -13.84
C LEU A 447 -17.29 -17.41 -14.15
N VAL A 448 -16.99 -18.23 -13.13
CA VAL A 448 -16.35 -19.55 -13.32
C VAL A 448 -17.24 -20.45 -14.16
N PHE A 449 -18.54 -20.50 -13.89
CA PHE A 449 -19.49 -21.26 -14.70
C PHE A 449 -19.51 -20.82 -16.17
N LEU A 450 -19.61 -19.50 -16.43
CA LEU A 450 -19.56 -18.96 -17.79
C LEU A 450 -18.22 -19.25 -18.47
N LEU A 451 -17.10 -19.12 -17.75
CA LEU A 451 -15.77 -19.43 -18.26
C LEU A 451 -15.65 -20.91 -18.65
N THR A 452 -16.09 -21.82 -17.78
CA THR A 452 -16.10 -23.27 -18.06
C THR A 452 -16.97 -23.59 -19.26
N LEU A 453 -18.17 -23.00 -19.34
CA LEU A 453 -19.08 -23.20 -20.48
C LEU A 453 -18.44 -22.68 -21.78
N SER A 454 -17.80 -21.51 -21.74
CA SER A 454 -17.17 -20.89 -22.91
C SER A 454 -15.94 -21.68 -23.39
N LEU A 455 -15.13 -22.20 -22.45
CA LEU A 455 -14.00 -23.09 -22.78
C LEU A 455 -14.48 -24.43 -23.33
N LEU A 456 -15.58 -24.98 -22.80
CA LEU A 456 -16.16 -26.23 -23.29
C LEU A 456 -16.77 -26.06 -24.69
N ALA A 457 -17.43 -24.94 -24.95
CA ALA A 457 -17.96 -24.58 -26.27
C ALA A 457 -16.83 -24.30 -27.27
N GLY A 458 -15.78 -23.60 -26.84
CA GLY A 458 -14.60 -23.26 -27.65
C GLY A 458 -13.55 -24.35 -27.76
N ARG A 459 -13.76 -25.55 -27.18
CA ARG A 459 -12.75 -26.62 -27.12
C ARG A 459 -12.23 -27.06 -28.49
N GLY A 460 -13.03 -26.90 -29.55
CA GLY A 460 -12.62 -27.22 -30.93
C GLY A 460 -11.58 -26.26 -31.49
N ILE A 461 -11.52 -25.03 -30.98
CA ILE A 461 -10.54 -24.00 -31.32
C ILE A 461 -9.24 -24.23 -30.53
N ILE A 462 -9.34 -24.80 -29.32
CA ILE A 462 -8.21 -25.04 -28.43
C ILE A 462 -7.40 -26.25 -28.94
N GLY A 463 -6.35 -25.98 -29.71
CA GLY A 463 -5.29 -26.94 -30.04
C GLY A 463 -5.33 -27.60 -31.43
N ALA A 464 -6.45 -27.53 -32.17
CA ALA A 464 -6.60 -28.26 -33.44
C ALA A 464 -6.98 -27.43 -34.68
N GLY A 465 -7.28 -26.13 -34.56
CA GLY A 465 -7.61 -25.30 -35.73
C GLY A 465 -7.61 -23.80 -35.43
N ARG A 466 -7.04 -23.01 -36.35
CA ARG A 466 -7.15 -21.54 -36.32
C ARG A 466 -8.61 -21.16 -36.60
N ALA A 467 -9.23 -20.31 -35.78
CA ALA A 467 -10.57 -19.83 -36.08
C ALA A 467 -10.59 -19.10 -37.44
N GLN A 468 -11.25 -19.69 -38.43
CA GLN A 468 -11.38 -19.17 -39.79
C GLN A 468 -12.77 -19.51 -40.36
N GLY A 469 -13.38 -18.59 -41.11
CA GLY A 469 -14.71 -18.73 -41.71
C GLY A 469 -15.76 -17.78 -41.11
N GLY A 470 -16.98 -17.79 -41.65
CA GLY A 470 -17.98 -16.77 -41.38
C GLY A 470 -17.53 -15.39 -41.87
N ALA A 471 -17.46 -14.41 -40.95
CA ALA A 471 -16.95 -13.06 -41.18
C ALA A 471 -15.45 -12.90 -40.83
N LEU A 472 -14.78 -13.95 -40.31
CA LEU A 472 -13.36 -13.93 -39.95
C LEU A 472 -12.46 -14.08 -41.19
N LEU A 473 -11.55 -13.13 -41.36
CA LEU A 473 -10.39 -13.33 -42.21
C LEU A 473 -9.44 -14.36 -41.57
N PRO A 474 -8.74 -15.19 -42.36
CA PRO A 474 -7.72 -16.08 -41.82
C PRO A 474 -6.72 -15.25 -41.02
N ALA A 475 -6.47 -15.67 -39.77
CA ALA A 475 -5.63 -14.92 -38.86
C ALA A 475 -4.25 -14.67 -39.52
N PRO A 476 -3.81 -13.40 -39.65
CA PRO A 476 -2.50 -13.09 -40.19
C PRO A 476 -1.39 -13.67 -39.30
N GLY A 477 -0.14 -13.54 -39.73
CA GLY A 477 1.03 -14.01 -38.98
C GLY A 477 1.24 -13.29 -37.64
N GLY A 478 2.46 -13.29 -37.13
CA GLY A 478 2.74 -12.81 -35.77
C GLY A 478 2.58 -11.28 -35.59
N PHE A 479 2.94 -10.79 -34.40
CA PHE A 479 3.02 -9.35 -34.09
C PHE A 479 3.65 -8.50 -35.21
N ALA A 480 4.80 -8.95 -35.72
CA ALA A 480 5.57 -8.22 -36.74
C ALA A 480 4.79 -8.06 -38.06
N ASP A 481 4.01 -9.07 -38.45
CA ASP A 481 3.23 -9.07 -39.68
C ASP A 481 2.01 -8.14 -39.56
N LEU A 482 1.33 -8.15 -38.40
CA LEU A 482 0.24 -7.21 -38.12
C LEU A 482 0.74 -5.76 -38.06
N TRP A 483 1.87 -5.53 -37.41
CA TRP A 483 2.42 -4.18 -37.25
C TRP A 483 2.96 -3.62 -38.57
N SER A 484 3.66 -4.44 -39.35
CA SER A 484 4.13 -4.05 -40.69
C SER A 484 2.97 -3.83 -41.64
N SER A 485 1.92 -4.65 -41.59
CA SER A 485 0.68 -4.44 -42.35
C SER A 485 0.05 -3.10 -41.98
N PHE A 486 -0.11 -2.77 -40.70
CA PHE A 486 -0.67 -1.48 -40.29
C PHE A 486 0.10 -0.26 -40.80
N LEU A 487 1.44 -0.35 -40.87
CA LEU A 487 2.31 0.73 -41.37
C LEU A 487 2.48 0.74 -42.89
N ALA A 488 2.02 -0.30 -43.59
CA ALA A 488 2.19 -0.41 -45.03
C ALA A 488 1.33 0.64 -45.76
N ALA A 489 1.94 1.32 -46.74
CA ALA A 489 1.22 2.25 -47.62
C ALA A 489 0.44 1.53 -48.74
N TRP A 490 0.70 0.24 -48.93
CA TRP A 490 0.10 -0.59 -49.98
C TRP A 490 -0.27 -1.96 -49.42
N HIS A 491 -1.52 -2.37 -49.67
CA HIS A 491 -2.06 -3.65 -49.21
C HIS A 491 -2.44 -4.54 -50.41
N PRO A 492 -2.01 -5.82 -50.43
CA PRO A 492 -2.32 -6.76 -51.49
C PRO A 492 -3.74 -7.35 -51.34
N VAL A 493 -4.76 -6.50 -51.30
CA VAL A 493 -6.17 -6.91 -51.23
C VAL A 493 -6.80 -6.70 -52.62
N SER A 494 -7.37 -7.76 -53.22
CA SER A 494 -7.86 -7.74 -54.61
C SER A 494 -6.73 -7.35 -55.60
N VAL A 495 -6.91 -6.29 -56.39
CA VAL A 495 -5.92 -5.73 -57.33
C VAL A 495 -4.89 -4.80 -56.66
N GLY A 496 -4.96 -4.65 -55.33
CA GLY A 496 -4.12 -3.78 -54.52
C GLY A 496 -4.84 -2.50 -54.08
N SER A 497 -4.56 -2.04 -52.87
CA SER A 497 -5.19 -0.87 -52.25
C SER A 497 -4.16 0.01 -51.54
N SER A 498 -4.28 1.32 -51.71
CA SER A 498 -3.52 2.35 -50.97
C SER A 498 -4.30 2.94 -49.79
N LEU A 499 -5.48 2.38 -49.47
CA LEU A 499 -6.24 2.82 -48.30
C LEU A 499 -5.50 2.39 -47.03
N PRO A 500 -5.42 3.27 -46.01
CA PRO A 500 -4.76 2.95 -44.76
C PRO A 500 -5.48 1.80 -44.03
N ALA A 501 -4.71 0.95 -43.37
CA ALA A 501 -5.22 -0.11 -42.51
C ALA A 501 -6.11 0.44 -41.39
N SER A 502 -7.08 -0.37 -40.95
CA SER A 502 -7.90 0.00 -39.81
C SER A 502 -7.08 0.00 -38.51
N PRO A 503 -7.35 0.91 -37.57
CA PRO A 503 -6.72 0.91 -36.25
C PRO A 503 -6.96 -0.37 -35.44
N ALA A 504 -7.97 -1.17 -35.78
CA ALA A 504 -8.17 -2.50 -35.20
C ALA A 504 -6.96 -3.42 -35.41
N THR A 505 -6.27 -3.33 -36.54
CA THR A 505 -5.05 -4.11 -36.82
C THR A 505 -3.92 -3.76 -35.83
N ALA A 506 -3.73 -2.47 -35.52
CA ALA A 506 -2.76 -2.03 -34.53
C ALA A 506 -3.12 -2.47 -33.10
N LEU A 507 -4.41 -2.45 -32.74
CA LEU A 507 -4.89 -2.94 -31.44
C LEU A 507 -4.70 -4.45 -31.29
N LEU A 508 -4.98 -5.23 -32.34
CA LEU A 508 -4.72 -6.66 -32.36
C LEU A 508 -3.22 -6.97 -32.28
N ALA A 509 -2.37 -6.19 -32.95
CA ALA A 509 -0.92 -6.30 -32.82
C ALA A 509 -0.47 -6.07 -31.38
N ALA A 510 -0.93 -4.99 -30.75
CA ALA A 510 -0.60 -4.69 -29.35
C ALA A 510 -1.06 -5.81 -28.40
N LEU A 511 -2.27 -6.36 -28.60
CA LEU A 511 -2.78 -7.48 -27.82
C LEU A 511 -1.95 -8.77 -28.03
N SER A 512 -1.40 -8.99 -29.23
CA SER A 512 -0.61 -10.20 -29.52
C SER A 512 0.66 -10.31 -28.68
N ILE A 513 1.20 -9.19 -28.19
CA ILE A 513 2.36 -9.17 -27.27
C ILE A 513 2.06 -10.00 -26.01
N ALA A 514 0.83 -9.93 -25.48
CA ALA A 514 0.40 -10.70 -24.32
C ALA A 514 0.24 -12.20 -24.59
N PHE A 515 0.14 -12.60 -25.87
CA PHE A 515 -0.04 -13.97 -26.34
C PHE A 515 1.20 -14.48 -27.08
N ALA A 516 2.39 -14.12 -26.59
CA ALA A 516 3.69 -14.51 -27.16
C ALA A 516 3.85 -14.15 -28.65
N GLY A 517 3.21 -13.06 -29.09
CA GLY A 517 3.23 -12.57 -30.47
C GLY A 517 2.25 -13.27 -31.41
N SER A 518 1.38 -14.16 -30.91
CA SER A 518 0.41 -14.89 -31.75
C SER A 518 -0.88 -14.11 -31.97
N ALA A 519 -1.11 -13.66 -33.22
CA ALA A 519 -2.35 -12.99 -33.61
C ALA A 519 -3.57 -13.92 -33.59
N SER A 520 -3.40 -15.18 -33.99
CA SER A 520 -4.49 -16.17 -33.97
C SER A 520 -4.95 -16.43 -32.54
N ALA A 521 -4.02 -16.55 -31.59
CA ALA A 521 -4.35 -16.76 -30.19
C ALA A 521 -5.16 -15.60 -29.59
N VAL A 522 -4.93 -14.36 -30.04
CA VAL A 522 -5.73 -13.20 -29.64
C VAL A 522 -7.16 -13.32 -30.15
N VAL A 523 -7.34 -13.63 -31.44
CA VAL A 523 -8.68 -13.78 -32.04
C VAL A 523 -9.44 -14.95 -31.40
N ASP A 524 -8.78 -16.08 -31.22
CA ASP A 524 -9.34 -17.25 -30.54
C ASP A 524 -9.76 -16.89 -29.10
N ALA A 525 -8.89 -16.19 -28.35
CA ALA A 525 -9.21 -15.74 -27.00
C ALA A 525 -10.37 -14.74 -26.97
N LEU A 526 -10.47 -13.81 -27.93
CA LEU A 526 -11.59 -12.86 -28.02
C LEU A 526 -12.92 -13.57 -28.24
N LEU A 527 -12.96 -14.60 -29.08
CA LEU A 527 -14.16 -15.39 -29.34
C LEU A 527 -14.52 -16.28 -28.15
N ILE A 528 -13.54 -17.03 -27.62
CA ILE A 528 -13.75 -17.94 -26.48
C ILE A 528 -14.12 -17.15 -25.22
N LEU A 529 -13.55 -15.97 -24.99
CA LEU A 529 -13.81 -15.19 -23.78
C LEU A 529 -14.90 -14.13 -23.95
N ALA A 530 -15.56 -14.06 -25.11
CA ALA A 530 -16.57 -13.04 -25.42
C ALA A 530 -17.68 -12.94 -24.34
N VAL A 531 -18.29 -14.07 -23.99
CA VAL A 531 -19.36 -14.17 -22.99
C VAL A 531 -18.87 -13.83 -21.57
N PRO A 532 -17.81 -14.48 -21.02
CA PRO A 532 -17.34 -14.16 -19.68
C PRO A 532 -16.79 -12.72 -19.57
N MET A 533 -16.12 -12.19 -20.61
CA MET A 533 -15.65 -10.81 -20.62
C MET A 533 -16.79 -9.80 -20.67
N SER A 534 -17.87 -10.09 -21.42
CA SER A 534 -19.07 -9.25 -21.43
C SER A 534 -19.78 -9.25 -20.07
N PHE A 535 -19.82 -10.40 -19.38
CA PHE A 535 -20.32 -10.49 -18.01
C PHE A 535 -19.50 -9.63 -17.06
N VAL A 536 -18.16 -9.77 -17.06
CA VAL A 536 -17.26 -8.98 -16.21
C VAL A 536 -17.44 -7.50 -16.51
N SER A 537 -17.40 -7.12 -17.78
CA SER A 537 -17.55 -5.73 -18.23
C SER A 537 -18.85 -5.10 -17.75
N ALA A 538 -19.99 -5.78 -17.93
CA ALA A 538 -21.29 -5.31 -17.44
C ALA A 538 -21.33 -5.27 -15.91
N HIS A 539 -20.82 -6.30 -15.25
CA HIS A 539 -20.83 -6.41 -13.79
C HIS A 539 -20.00 -5.31 -13.12
N LEU A 540 -18.82 -4.99 -13.68
CA LEU A 540 -17.97 -3.88 -13.25
C LEU A 540 -18.65 -2.54 -13.52
N SER A 541 -19.28 -2.39 -14.68
CA SER A 541 -19.90 -1.14 -15.11
C SER A 541 -21.16 -0.79 -14.32
N MET A 542 -21.82 -1.77 -13.70
CA MET A 542 -22.98 -1.56 -12.82
C MET A 542 -22.58 -1.31 -11.35
N ARG A 543 -21.28 -1.37 -11.00
CA ARG A 543 -20.80 -1.15 -9.62
C ARG A 543 -21.12 0.28 -9.16
N GLY A 544 -21.73 0.42 -7.99
CA GLY A 544 -22.15 1.72 -7.43
C GLY A 544 -23.42 2.32 -8.05
N VAL A 545 -23.99 1.71 -9.09
CA VAL A 545 -25.29 2.11 -9.67
C VAL A 545 -26.39 1.20 -9.12
N VAL A 546 -26.18 -0.12 -9.16
CA VAL A 546 -27.12 -1.12 -8.64
C VAL A 546 -26.66 -1.57 -7.26
N ARG A 547 -27.45 -1.26 -6.22
CA ARG A 547 -27.15 -1.63 -4.83
C ARG A 547 -27.38 -3.12 -4.56
N ASN A 548 -28.43 -3.71 -5.14
CA ASN A 548 -28.77 -5.12 -4.92
C ASN A 548 -27.81 -6.06 -5.70
N PRO A 549 -27.05 -6.94 -5.03
CA PRO A 549 -26.09 -7.82 -5.68
C PRO A 549 -26.74 -8.85 -6.63
N TRP A 550 -27.95 -9.33 -6.33
CA TRP A 550 -28.65 -10.30 -7.18
C TRP A 550 -29.13 -9.67 -8.47
N VAL A 551 -29.74 -8.49 -8.38
CA VAL A 551 -30.18 -7.73 -9.57
C VAL A 551 -28.98 -7.44 -10.47
N LYS A 552 -27.83 -7.07 -9.89
CA LYS A 552 -26.61 -6.82 -10.64
C LYS A 552 -26.09 -8.09 -11.35
N ILE A 553 -26.07 -9.24 -10.66
CA ILE A 553 -25.66 -10.52 -11.25
C ILE A 553 -26.59 -10.90 -12.39
N TRP A 554 -27.91 -10.82 -12.18
CA TRP A 554 -28.90 -11.12 -13.20
C TRP A 554 -28.78 -10.18 -14.39
N ALA A 555 -28.66 -8.88 -14.18
CA ALA A 555 -28.48 -7.91 -15.27
C ALA A 555 -27.18 -8.15 -16.05
N SER A 556 -26.06 -8.45 -15.38
CA SER A 556 -24.80 -8.75 -16.07
C SER A 556 -24.84 -10.09 -16.80
N LEU A 557 -25.54 -11.09 -16.26
CA LEU A 557 -25.75 -12.39 -16.89
C LEU A 557 -26.65 -12.27 -18.12
N SER A 558 -27.77 -11.57 -18.00
CA SER A 558 -28.67 -11.29 -19.12
C SER A 558 -27.96 -10.55 -20.24
N TYR A 559 -27.08 -9.60 -19.92
CA TYR A 559 -26.25 -8.90 -20.90
C TYR A 559 -25.26 -9.83 -21.61
N ALA A 560 -24.54 -10.65 -20.83
CA ALA A 560 -23.55 -11.58 -21.38
C ALA A 560 -24.16 -12.67 -22.27
N LEU A 561 -25.45 -12.98 -22.10
CA LEU A 561 -26.18 -14.00 -22.86
C LEU A 561 -27.14 -13.40 -23.89
N ILE A 562 -26.96 -12.13 -24.28
CA ILE A 562 -27.77 -11.52 -25.34
C ILE A 562 -27.59 -12.33 -26.65
N PRO A 563 -28.67 -12.72 -27.35
CA PRO A 563 -28.59 -13.50 -28.58
C PRO A 563 -27.66 -12.90 -29.65
N ALA A 564 -27.61 -11.57 -29.75
CA ALA A 564 -26.73 -10.86 -30.68
C ALA A 564 -25.23 -11.19 -30.44
N LEU A 565 -24.79 -11.33 -29.19
CA LEU A 565 -23.41 -11.71 -28.87
C LEU A 565 -23.14 -13.16 -29.27
N THR A 566 -24.04 -14.08 -28.92
CA THR A 566 -23.90 -15.51 -29.25
C THR A 566 -23.87 -15.75 -30.76
N VAL A 567 -24.75 -15.07 -31.52
CA VAL A 567 -24.75 -15.13 -33.00
C VAL A 567 -23.46 -14.51 -33.56
N SER A 568 -22.98 -13.40 -32.99
CA SER A 568 -21.73 -12.77 -33.45
C SER A 568 -20.50 -13.64 -33.20
N VAL A 569 -20.43 -14.35 -32.08
CA VAL A 569 -19.37 -15.32 -31.81
C VAL A 569 -19.44 -16.48 -32.81
N ARG A 570 -20.66 -17.01 -33.06
CA ARG A 570 -20.90 -18.06 -34.05
C ARG A 570 -20.49 -17.64 -35.45
N ASP A 571 -20.80 -16.42 -35.86
CA ASP A 571 -20.49 -15.92 -37.21
C ASP A 571 -19.06 -15.37 -37.33
N GLY A 572 -18.30 -15.31 -36.23
CA GLY A 572 -16.95 -14.75 -36.21
C GLY A 572 -16.88 -13.22 -36.37
N ARG A 573 -17.93 -12.50 -35.98
CA ARG A 573 -17.99 -11.03 -36.04
C ARG A 573 -17.20 -10.39 -34.90
N VAL A 574 -15.87 -10.33 -35.04
CA VAL A 574 -14.96 -9.79 -34.01
C VAL A 574 -15.28 -8.35 -33.67
N GLY A 575 -15.72 -7.55 -34.66
CA GLY A 575 -16.15 -6.17 -34.46
C GLY A 575 -17.24 -6.05 -33.39
N THR A 576 -18.33 -6.78 -33.60
CA THR A 576 -19.47 -6.86 -32.67
C THR A 576 -19.11 -7.51 -31.34
N VAL A 577 -18.23 -8.53 -31.31
CA VAL A 577 -17.76 -9.16 -30.06
C VAL A 577 -16.99 -8.17 -29.19
N VAL A 578 -16.01 -7.46 -29.75
CA VAL A 578 -15.23 -6.45 -29.02
C VAL A 578 -16.13 -5.30 -28.57
N LEU A 579 -17.07 -4.88 -29.42
CA LEU A 579 -18.06 -3.87 -29.04
C LEU A 579 -18.90 -4.32 -27.85
N ALA A 580 -19.42 -5.54 -27.82
CA ALA A 580 -20.20 -6.05 -26.69
C ALA A 580 -19.40 -6.04 -25.38
N VAL A 581 -18.10 -6.33 -25.43
CA VAL A 581 -17.23 -6.25 -24.26
C VAL A 581 -16.99 -4.79 -23.84
N LEU A 582 -16.79 -3.86 -24.78
CA LEU A 582 -16.46 -2.45 -24.47
C LEU A 582 -17.69 -1.56 -24.22
N PHE A 583 -18.88 -1.99 -24.60
CA PHE A 583 -20.09 -1.17 -24.56
C PHE A 583 -20.51 -0.79 -23.13
N PRO A 584 -20.54 -1.70 -22.13
CA PRO A 584 -20.91 -1.31 -20.76
C PRO A 584 -20.02 -0.22 -20.13
N PRO A 585 -18.66 -0.29 -20.19
CA PRO A 585 -17.81 0.76 -19.63
C PRO A 585 -17.86 2.04 -20.46
N LEU A 586 -18.07 1.95 -21.78
CA LEU A 586 -18.30 3.11 -22.63
C LEU A 586 -19.56 3.89 -22.20
N VAL A 587 -20.69 3.18 -22.01
CA VAL A 587 -21.94 3.78 -21.52
C VAL A 587 -21.75 4.39 -20.13
N ARG A 588 -21.09 3.67 -19.20
CA ARG A 588 -20.81 4.20 -17.87
C ARG A 588 -19.96 5.47 -17.92
N ALA A 589 -18.91 5.49 -18.73
CA ALA A 589 -18.04 6.65 -18.90
C ALA A 589 -18.81 7.85 -19.47
N ALA A 590 -19.66 7.62 -20.47
CA ALA A 590 -20.54 8.64 -21.03
C ALA A 590 -21.54 9.19 -19.99
N VAL A 591 -22.12 8.36 -19.12
CA VAL A 591 -23.02 8.83 -18.05
C VAL A 591 -22.28 9.70 -17.03
N HIS A 592 -21.04 9.34 -16.67
CA HIS A 592 -20.21 10.15 -15.78
C HIS A 592 -19.83 11.48 -16.43
N LEU A 593 -19.54 11.48 -17.73
CA LEU A 593 -19.23 12.70 -18.51
C LEU A 593 -20.39 13.71 -18.46
N ILE A 594 -21.64 13.25 -18.46
CA ILE A 594 -22.85 14.09 -18.41
C ILE A 594 -23.14 14.59 -16.97
N GLY A 595 -22.37 14.18 -15.97
CA GLY A 595 -22.50 14.65 -14.59
C GLY A 595 -23.61 13.97 -13.78
N LYS A 596 -24.18 12.86 -14.26
CA LYS A 596 -25.18 12.05 -13.53
C LYS A 596 -24.57 10.86 -12.77
N GLY A 597 -23.25 10.86 -12.58
CA GLY A 597 -22.53 9.85 -11.82
C GLY A 597 -22.45 10.17 -10.32
N ALA A 598 -22.09 9.17 -9.50
CA ALA A 598 -21.95 9.31 -8.04
C ALA A 598 -20.77 10.20 -7.59
N ALA A 599 -19.90 10.62 -8.52
CA ALA A 599 -18.77 11.52 -8.28
C ALA A 599 -18.70 12.59 -9.40
N PRO A 600 -18.27 13.84 -9.08
CA PRO A 600 -18.12 14.89 -10.09
C PRO A 600 -17.13 14.50 -11.17
N ALA A 601 -17.42 14.88 -12.42
CA ALA A 601 -16.55 14.60 -13.56
C ALA A 601 -15.24 15.39 -13.42
N GLY A 602 -14.18 14.74 -12.93
CA GLY A 602 -12.84 15.31 -13.02
C GLY A 602 -12.38 15.44 -14.47
N ASP A 603 -11.34 16.23 -14.73
CA ASP A 603 -10.78 16.54 -16.08
C ASP A 603 -10.47 15.31 -16.97
N ARG A 604 -10.45 14.11 -16.39
CA ARG A 604 -10.09 12.85 -17.04
C ARG A 604 -11.26 12.12 -17.71
N ALA A 605 -12.50 12.40 -17.32
CA ALA A 605 -13.70 11.76 -17.86
C ALA A 605 -13.84 11.88 -19.40
N PRO A 606 -13.62 13.05 -20.04
CA PRO A 606 -13.75 13.17 -21.50
C PRO A 606 -12.71 12.34 -22.26
N TRP A 607 -11.47 12.32 -21.78
CA TRP A 607 -10.39 11.55 -22.39
C TRP A 607 -10.62 10.03 -22.27
N ALA A 608 -11.06 9.56 -21.10
CA ALA A 608 -11.38 8.14 -20.90
C ALA A 608 -12.53 7.69 -21.81
N THR A 609 -13.59 8.50 -21.90
CA THR A 609 -14.74 8.24 -22.78
C THR A 609 -14.30 8.23 -24.25
N GLY A 610 -13.49 9.22 -24.67
CA GLY A 610 -12.98 9.31 -26.03
C GLY A 610 -12.05 8.17 -26.42
N LEU A 611 -11.18 7.70 -25.52
CA LEU A 611 -10.31 6.55 -25.78
C LEU A 611 -11.08 5.23 -25.85
N LEU A 612 -12.08 5.02 -24.98
CA LEU A 612 -12.96 3.85 -25.08
C LEU A 612 -13.77 3.88 -26.37
N LEU A 613 -14.25 5.06 -26.78
CA LEU A 613 -14.94 5.24 -28.04
C LEU A 613 -14.01 5.01 -29.25
N ALA A 614 -12.74 5.43 -29.15
CA ALA A 614 -11.73 5.18 -30.17
C ALA A 614 -11.40 3.70 -30.32
N ALA A 615 -11.28 2.97 -29.20
CA ALA A 615 -11.05 1.54 -29.19
C ALA A 615 -12.25 0.77 -29.75
N ALA A 616 -13.48 1.09 -29.31
CA ALA A 616 -14.69 0.45 -29.83
C ALA A 616 -14.92 0.77 -31.32
N GLY A 617 -14.74 2.03 -31.71
CA GLY A 617 -14.93 2.48 -33.10
C GLY A 617 -13.85 2.03 -34.07
N ALA A 618 -12.66 1.64 -33.59
CA ALA A 618 -11.66 0.97 -34.43
C ALA A 618 -12.19 -0.37 -34.99
N PHE A 619 -13.03 -1.05 -34.22
CA PHE A 619 -13.66 -2.33 -34.56
C PHE A 619 -15.05 -2.16 -35.20
N ALA A 620 -15.82 -1.16 -34.75
CA ALA A 620 -17.15 -0.85 -35.26
C ALA A 620 -17.38 0.68 -35.34
N PRO A 621 -16.95 1.34 -36.43
CA PRO A 621 -17.05 2.79 -36.63
C PRO A 621 -18.43 3.40 -36.37
N ILE A 622 -19.51 2.66 -36.63
CA ILE A 622 -20.90 3.08 -36.41
C ILE A 622 -21.14 3.59 -34.98
N VAL A 623 -20.40 3.06 -34.00
CA VAL A 623 -20.51 3.44 -32.58
C VAL A 623 -20.16 4.91 -32.38
N TRP A 624 -19.21 5.45 -33.16
CA TRP A 624 -18.87 6.88 -33.11
C TRP A 624 -20.01 7.74 -33.65
N VAL A 625 -20.66 7.33 -34.74
CA VAL A 625 -21.83 8.04 -35.30
C VAL A 625 -22.98 8.06 -34.30
N VAL A 626 -23.27 6.91 -33.67
CA VAL A 626 -24.29 6.82 -32.62
C VAL A 626 -23.92 7.70 -31.42
N ALA A 627 -22.67 7.69 -30.98
CA ALA A 627 -22.20 8.54 -29.89
C ALA A 627 -22.30 10.03 -30.23
N ALA A 628 -21.97 10.42 -31.46
CA ALA A 628 -22.10 11.80 -31.94
C ALA A 628 -23.57 12.27 -31.96
N VAL A 629 -24.49 11.44 -32.45
CA VAL A 629 -25.93 11.72 -32.44
C VAL A 629 -26.44 11.87 -31.00
N CYS A 630 -26.11 10.91 -30.13
CA CYS A 630 -26.46 10.98 -28.70
C CYS A 630 -25.90 12.23 -28.02
N ALA A 631 -24.67 12.63 -28.37
CA ALA A 631 -24.03 13.82 -27.84
C ALA A 631 -24.72 15.11 -28.30
N VAL A 632 -25.13 15.20 -29.56
CA VAL A 632 -25.92 16.33 -30.08
C VAL A 632 -27.27 16.41 -29.35
N VAL A 633 -27.99 15.30 -29.26
CA VAL A 633 -29.28 15.24 -28.56
C VAL A 633 -29.14 15.63 -27.08
N ALA A 634 -28.15 15.08 -26.38
CA ALA A 634 -27.89 15.43 -24.98
C ALA A 634 -27.46 16.89 -24.80
N GLY A 635 -26.67 17.44 -25.73
CA GLY A 635 -26.29 18.85 -25.77
C GLY A 635 -27.46 19.80 -26.01
N MET A 636 -28.49 19.36 -26.73
CA MET A 636 -29.72 20.14 -26.98
C MET A 636 -30.75 20.02 -25.86
N THR A 637 -30.82 18.88 -25.16
CA THR A 637 -31.93 18.56 -24.23
C THR A 637 -31.55 18.59 -22.75
N ILE A 638 -30.41 18.00 -22.38
CA ILE A 638 -30.04 17.71 -20.99
C ILE A 638 -28.98 18.69 -20.48
N ILE A 639 -28.05 19.12 -21.34
CA ILE A 639 -26.80 19.75 -20.92
C ILE A 639 -26.82 21.23 -21.24
N ARG A 640 -26.84 22.06 -20.18
CA ARG A 640 -26.86 23.53 -20.31
C ARG A 640 -25.48 24.16 -20.08
N ASP A 641 -24.61 23.50 -19.33
CA ASP A 641 -23.28 24.02 -18.99
C ASP A 641 -22.31 24.00 -20.20
N LYS A 642 -21.38 24.96 -20.24
CA LYS A 642 -20.35 25.07 -21.28
C LYS A 642 -19.21 24.06 -21.07
N ALA A 643 -18.83 23.75 -19.82
CA ALA A 643 -17.72 22.84 -19.55
C ALA A 643 -18.07 21.40 -19.94
N THR A 644 -19.28 20.93 -19.63
CA THR A 644 -19.75 19.60 -20.08
C THR A 644 -19.83 19.50 -21.60
N ARG A 645 -20.30 20.55 -22.30
CA ARG A 645 -20.33 20.57 -23.77
C ARG A 645 -18.93 20.47 -24.37
N LEU A 646 -17.96 21.20 -23.82
CA LEU A 646 -16.56 21.10 -24.24
C LEU A 646 -16.01 19.69 -23.99
N ALA A 647 -16.33 19.08 -22.85
CA ALA A 647 -15.90 17.73 -22.51
C ALA A 647 -16.45 16.68 -23.51
N MET A 648 -17.69 16.84 -23.98
CA MET A 648 -18.26 15.98 -25.03
C MET A 648 -17.59 16.18 -26.39
N VAL A 649 -17.28 17.43 -26.76
CA VAL A 649 -16.52 17.72 -27.98
C VAL A 649 -15.15 17.05 -27.93
N ILE A 650 -14.45 17.12 -26.79
CA ILE A 650 -13.17 16.43 -26.58
C ILE A 650 -13.36 14.91 -26.75
N ALA A 651 -14.37 14.32 -26.10
CA ALA A 651 -14.62 12.88 -26.19
C ALA A 651 -14.91 12.40 -27.63
N LEU A 652 -15.58 13.21 -28.46
CA LEU A 652 -15.84 12.89 -29.87
C LEU A 652 -14.65 13.17 -30.79
N ALA A 653 -13.83 14.17 -30.48
CA ALA A 653 -12.65 14.53 -31.26
C ALA A 653 -11.51 13.51 -31.09
N VAL A 654 -11.33 12.95 -29.89
CA VAL A 654 -10.26 11.98 -29.58
C VAL A 654 -10.23 10.80 -30.57
N PRO A 655 -11.33 10.07 -30.85
CA PRO A 655 -11.35 9.01 -31.87
C PRO A 655 -10.85 9.47 -33.23
N LEU A 656 -11.31 10.62 -33.73
CA LEU A 656 -10.90 11.12 -35.06
C LEU A 656 -9.41 11.43 -35.14
N VAL A 657 -8.81 11.91 -34.05
CA VAL A 657 -7.37 12.17 -33.94
C VAL A 657 -6.58 10.86 -33.84
N VAL A 658 -7.02 9.93 -32.99
CA VAL A 658 -6.36 8.62 -32.80
C VAL A 658 -6.38 7.79 -34.08
N TRP A 659 -7.43 7.93 -34.89
CA TRP A 659 -7.59 7.20 -36.13
C TRP A 659 -6.87 7.83 -37.33
N VAL A 660 -6.17 8.95 -37.20
CA VAL A 660 -5.43 9.51 -38.34
C VAL A 660 -4.39 8.49 -38.85
N PRO A 661 -4.32 8.21 -40.17
CA PRO A 661 -5.02 8.88 -41.28
C PRO A 661 -6.38 8.26 -41.69
N TRP A 662 -6.76 7.12 -41.13
CA TRP A 662 -8.02 6.40 -41.42
C TRP A 662 -9.30 7.23 -41.16
N SER A 663 -9.29 8.17 -40.21
CA SER A 663 -10.42 9.08 -40.01
C SER A 663 -10.73 9.92 -41.26
N PHE A 664 -9.72 10.32 -42.03
CA PHE A 664 -9.94 11.03 -43.29
C PHE A 664 -10.65 10.17 -44.33
N THR A 665 -10.33 8.87 -44.39
CA THR A 665 -11.01 7.95 -45.32
C THR A 665 -12.46 7.69 -44.93
N LEU A 666 -12.74 7.58 -43.63
CA LEU A 666 -14.10 7.43 -43.12
C LEU A 666 -14.96 8.66 -43.41
N LEU A 667 -14.41 9.86 -43.25
CA LEU A 667 -15.10 11.12 -43.56
C LEU A 667 -15.32 11.32 -45.07
N ALA A 668 -14.38 10.88 -45.90
CA ALA A 668 -14.51 10.91 -47.36
C ALA A 668 -15.51 9.87 -47.89
N HIS A 669 -15.67 8.73 -47.22
CA HIS A 669 -16.51 7.61 -47.61
C HIS A 669 -17.44 7.18 -46.47
N PRO A 670 -18.51 7.93 -46.20
CA PRO A 670 -19.33 7.73 -45.00
C PRO A 670 -20.00 6.35 -44.91
N GLN A 671 -20.19 5.66 -46.03
CA GLN A 671 -20.65 4.27 -46.05
C GLN A 671 -19.75 3.30 -45.28
N GLN A 672 -18.46 3.63 -45.13
CA GLN A 672 -17.52 2.81 -44.35
C GLN A 672 -17.84 2.84 -42.85
N PHE A 673 -18.59 3.83 -42.36
CA PHE A 673 -19.06 3.82 -40.97
C PHE A 673 -20.01 2.66 -40.67
N LEU A 674 -20.68 2.10 -41.68
CA LEU A 674 -21.63 0.99 -41.54
C LEU A 674 -20.95 -0.38 -41.56
N LEU A 675 -19.65 -0.43 -41.85
CA LEU A 675 -18.87 -1.67 -41.87
C LEU A 675 -18.27 -1.92 -40.48
N GLU A 676 -18.02 -3.18 -40.16
CA GLU A 676 -17.25 -3.59 -38.97
C GLU A 676 -15.94 -4.27 -39.40
N ALA A 677 -15.02 -4.47 -38.46
CA ALA A 677 -13.81 -5.25 -38.70
C ALA A 677 -14.16 -6.70 -39.07
N GLY A 678 -13.78 -7.12 -40.28
CA GLY A 678 -14.10 -8.43 -40.86
C GLY A 678 -14.62 -8.32 -42.30
N VAL A 679 -15.18 -9.41 -42.83
CA VAL A 679 -15.78 -9.44 -44.17
C VAL A 679 -17.31 -9.28 -44.07
N PRO A 680 -17.96 -8.44 -44.90
CA PRO A 680 -19.42 -8.21 -44.82
C PRO A 680 -20.29 -9.42 -45.24
N ALA A 681 -19.75 -10.35 -46.03
CA ALA A 681 -20.47 -11.50 -46.57
C ALA A 681 -20.19 -12.75 -45.72
N GLY A 682 -21.26 -13.32 -45.13
CA GLY A 682 -21.17 -14.55 -44.34
C GLY A 682 -20.87 -15.76 -45.21
N GLY A 683 -19.64 -16.29 -45.10
CA GLY A 683 -19.33 -17.65 -45.50
C GLY A 683 -20.01 -18.68 -44.58
N PRO A 684 -19.81 -20.00 -44.81
CA PRO A 684 -20.17 -21.01 -43.82
C PRO A 684 -19.57 -20.63 -42.44
N PRO A 685 -20.24 -20.97 -41.33
CA PRO A 685 -19.75 -20.62 -40.00
C PRO A 685 -18.28 -21.05 -39.83
N PRO A 686 -17.49 -20.31 -39.03
CA PRO A 686 -16.10 -20.63 -38.79
C PRO A 686 -15.95 -22.10 -38.43
N VAL A 687 -15.05 -22.78 -39.13
CA VAL A 687 -14.87 -24.23 -39.05
C VAL A 687 -14.19 -24.57 -37.72
N ALA A 688 -14.93 -24.51 -36.61
CA ALA A 688 -14.48 -24.92 -35.27
C ALA A 688 -15.56 -24.83 -34.16
N PHE A 689 -16.78 -24.35 -34.42
CA PHE A 689 -17.89 -24.27 -33.44
C PHE A 689 -19.03 -25.24 -33.71
#